data_AF-A0A420T580-F1
#
_entry.id   AF-A0A420T580-F1
#
_cell.length_a   1.000
_cell.length_b   1.000
_cell.length_c   1.000
_cell.angle_alpha   90.00
_cell.angle_beta   90.00
_cell.angle_gamma   90.00
#
_symmetry.space_group_name_H-M   'P 1'
#
loop_
_entity.id
_entity.type
_entity.pdbx_description
1 polymer ?
#
loop_
_entity_poly.entity_id
_entity_poly.type
_entity_poly.pdbx_seq_one_letter_code
_entity_poly.pdbx_strand_id
1 'polypeptide(L)'
;MWSSTTMPRLAIVLSALSFFPSTSATVPLEGYGRDSYPVPCAQACSWAMPYNLDCPEYAGMTAEAKAEAYPSAECFSNDPWYLTSIAYCIHSYCPKNVKLYKVETFWETLMIYESKSIRWSYTEALAQVNASSTPKPMSPEETLFNRTISIDAAVFQGQLNGVREYKTVAKNESKYSILAFMACVMVPIGFSLLRLLPLPTSFRSKFYGYFIDPPAWGRQHSVATLGIGMVPTRGQALFILYLIGINCLATFEGYPNYTPNGVYPDRHYALMRFIGNRAGAIAFANIPIVILYAGRSSVLLRLTNWSYSTFLLLHRWTATICVVQVALHSLLWLRIMIEQHSYPLVLTYPYWCVGVVGTVLFSALIPFSMLPIRKILYEVFLITHILLTIGALVASWYHIVFLYEDTSGFEIWLIIAFCFWGLERLLRILRISRYGIKKAYVTRIDDKYLRVDIPDVDAHGHCFAYFPTLSWRVWENHPFSIVNCSKGQLDGETMIPSSASHTQSENEGAISPTEASASKVMGGAMSNVRQLRDHSSTTKPGITLFVQNLRGMTAKLAKKADTGIAIPILIESSYGHEDTSRFEPNIEYPNTLVISGGVGIAGVLSTLRASLSMYAKPLGTTKLYWGIKSKGLVDVVKSMVAGGDVAEEKEGGESSNWGHIETHVSVGERMDIKRVLTTELERAIGGTTVIVCGPHAMCDEARYVCAAMARHGVVVRYVEESFTW
;
A
#
# COMPACT_ATOMS: atom_id res chain seq x y z
N MET A 1 -0.85 -21.17 32.43
CA MET A 1 0.20 -20.14 32.63
C MET A 1 0.43 -19.45 31.30
N TRP A 2 -0.05 -18.22 31.16
CA TRP A 2 0.06 -17.43 29.92
C TRP A 2 1.37 -16.63 29.94
N SER A 3 2.23 -16.82 28.95
CA SER A 3 3.51 -16.13 28.83
C SER A 3 3.32 -14.70 28.32
N SER A 4 3.95 -13.76 29.02
CA SER A 4 3.81 -12.31 28.99
C SER A 4 4.58 -11.58 27.88
N THR A 5 4.54 -12.03 26.62
CA THR A 5 5.39 -11.45 25.55
C THR A 5 4.66 -10.81 24.37
N THR A 6 3.33 -10.77 24.35
CA THR A 6 2.54 -10.23 23.22
C THR A 6 2.05 -8.78 23.39
N MET A 7 2.15 -8.17 24.57
CA MET A 7 1.62 -6.83 24.82
C MET A 7 2.47 -5.61 24.39
N PRO A 8 3.82 -5.64 24.25
CA PRO A 8 4.56 -4.41 23.97
C PRO A 8 4.46 -3.94 22.51
N ARG A 9 3.99 -4.80 21.58
CA ARG A 9 3.89 -4.45 20.14
C ARG A 9 2.62 -3.69 19.78
N LEU A 10 1.51 -3.93 20.50
CA LEU A 10 0.24 -3.24 20.24
C LEU A 10 0.26 -1.79 20.73
N ALA A 11 0.94 -1.53 21.85
CA ALA A 11 1.13 -0.19 22.39
C ALA A 11 1.97 0.70 21.46
N ILE A 12 3.00 0.14 20.80
CA ILE A 12 3.82 0.87 19.83
C ILE A 12 3.03 1.21 18.55
N VAL A 13 2.09 0.33 18.13
CA VAL A 13 1.20 0.62 16.99
C VAL A 13 0.20 1.73 17.31
N LEU A 14 -0.31 1.79 18.55
CA LEU A 14 -1.16 2.90 19.01
C LEU A 14 -0.37 4.19 19.26
N SER A 15 0.90 4.09 19.65
CA SER A 15 1.80 5.25 19.84
C SER A 15 2.29 5.84 18.52
N ALA A 16 2.38 5.02 17.46
CA ALA A 16 2.73 5.48 16.11
C ALA A 16 1.60 6.29 15.45
N LEU A 17 0.35 6.18 15.93
CA LEU A 17 -0.76 7.07 15.56
C LEU A 17 -0.67 8.44 16.25
N SER A 18 0.22 8.61 17.23
CA SER A 18 0.39 9.84 18.02
C SER A 18 1.48 10.77 17.49
N PHE A 19 2.31 10.32 16.54
CA PHE A 19 3.34 11.15 15.90
C PHE A 19 2.79 11.76 14.60
N PHE A 20 1.76 12.60 14.72
CA PHE A 20 1.50 13.61 13.69
C PHE A 20 2.40 14.81 14.00
N PRO A 21 3.33 15.20 13.09
CA PRO A 21 4.01 16.46 13.25
C PRO A 21 2.96 17.57 13.17
N SER A 22 2.91 18.39 14.21
CA SER A 22 2.15 19.62 14.27
C SER A 22 2.72 20.61 13.26
N THR A 23 2.29 20.53 12.00
CA THR A 23 2.64 21.45 10.93
C THR A 23 1.38 22.14 10.43
N SER A 24 1.18 23.38 10.86
CA SER A 24 0.05 24.28 10.58
C SER A 24 -1.33 23.71 10.95
N ALA A 25 -2.22 24.53 11.51
CA ALA A 25 -3.57 24.09 11.81
C ALA A 25 -4.31 23.78 10.50
N THR A 26 -4.28 22.52 10.04
CA THR A 26 -5.06 22.11 8.87
C THR A 26 -6.54 22.33 9.19
N VAL A 27 -7.26 22.98 8.29
CA VAL A 27 -8.68 23.27 8.50
C VAL A 27 -9.42 21.95 8.63
N PRO A 28 -10.25 21.76 9.68
CA PRO A 28 -10.98 20.51 9.85
C PRO A 28 -11.96 20.25 8.71
N LEU A 29 -12.31 18.98 8.48
CA LEU A 29 -13.31 18.60 7.50
C LEU A 29 -14.71 19.09 7.92
N GLU A 30 -15.55 19.42 6.93
CA GLU A 30 -16.92 19.89 7.16
C GLU A 30 -17.72 18.86 7.96
N GLY A 31 -18.34 19.30 9.06
CA GLY A 31 -19.08 18.44 9.99
C GLY A 31 -18.22 17.70 11.03
N TYR A 32 -16.90 17.82 10.98
CA TYR A 32 -15.93 17.19 11.88
C TYR A 32 -14.94 18.23 12.44
N GLY A 33 -15.47 19.24 13.14
CA GLY A 33 -14.69 20.35 13.69
C GLY A 33 -14.85 21.66 12.92
N ARG A 34 -15.34 21.61 11.67
CA ARG A 34 -15.75 22.77 10.86
C ARG A 34 -17.25 22.76 10.63
N ASP A 35 -17.88 23.94 10.68
CA ASP A 35 -19.26 24.18 10.25
C ASP A 35 -19.27 25.47 9.44
N SER A 36 -19.29 25.34 8.11
CA SER A 36 -19.24 26.50 7.19
C SER A 36 -20.57 27.28 7.16
N TYR A 37 -21.65 26.70 7.66
CA TYR A 37 -22.97 27.34 7.73
C TYR A 37 -23.54 27.25 9.15
N PRO A 38 -22.91 27.91 10.14
CA PRO A 38 -23.25 27.76 11.56
C PRO A 38 -24.63 28.34 11.90
N VAL A 39 -25.10 29.32 11.12
CA VAL A 39 -26.41 29.97 11.25
C VAL A 39 -27.15 29.95 9.91
N PRO A 40 -27.82 28.84 9.54
CA PRO A 40 -28.42 28.70 8.21
C PRO A 40 -29.47 29.75 7.86
N CYS A 41 -30.23 30.25 8.84
CA CYS A 41 -31.22 31.31 8.60
C CYS A 41 -30.56 32.66 8.25
N ALA A 42 -29.41 32.98 8.87
CA ALA A 42 -28.70 34.21 8.56
C ALA A 42 -28.01 34.13 7.19
N GLN A 43 -27.45 32.96 6.85
CA GLN A 43 -26.94 32.71 5.50
C GLN A 43 -28.05 32.83 4.45
N ALA A 44 -29.24 32.27 4.71
CA ALA A 44 -30.37 32.37 3.79
C ALA A 44 -30.83 33.81 3.57
N CYS A 45 -30.80 34.65 4.63
CA CYS A 45 -31.06 36.08 4.50
C CYS A 45 -30.04 36.81 3.62
N SER A 46 -28.75 36.49 3.79
CA SER A 46 -27.68 37.04 2.95
C SER A 46 -27.84 36.61 1.48
N TRP A 47 -28.13 35.34 1.20
CA TRP A 47 -28.35 34.83 -0.16
C TRP A 47 -29.65 35.31 -0.81
N ALA A 48 -30.66 35.64 -0.01
CA ALA A 48 -31.93 36.18 -0.52
C ALA A 48 -31.85 37.68 -0.83
N MET A 49 -30.79 38.38 -0.40
CA MET A 49 -30.69 39.82 -0.57
C MET A 49 -30.27 40.20 -2.00
N PRO A 50 -30.93 41.18 -2.64
CA PRO A 50 -30.47 41.74 -3.90
C PRO A 50 -29.10 42.41 -3.78
N TYR A 51 -28.38 42.51 -4.90
CA TYR A 51 -27.04 43.12 -4.97
C TYR A 51 -27.03 44.47 -5.73
N ASN A 52 -28.20 45.05 -6.01
CA ASN A 52 -28.33 46.28 -6.82
C ASN A 52 -28.03 47.54 -5.99
N LEU A 53 -26.77 47.73 -5.60
CA LEU A 53 -26.28 48.83 -4.78
C LEU A 53 -25.70 49.96 -5.64
N ASP A 54 -25.82 51.21 -5.19
CA ASP A 54 -25.12 52.34 -5.80
C ASP A 54 -23.75 52.54 -5.14
N CYS A 55 -22.73 51.89 -5.70
CA CYS A 55 -21.38 51.90 -5.13
C CYS A 55 -20.57 53.11 -5.62
N PRO A 56 -19.75 53.74 -4.75
CA PRO A 56 -18.87 54.84 -5.13
C PRO A 56 -17.90 54.49 -6.28
N GLU A 57 -17.48 53.22 -6.37
CA GLU A 57 -16.63 52.71 -7.44
C GLU A 57 -17.29 52.76 -8.83
N TYR A 58 -18.60 52.97 -8.90
CA TYR A 58 -19.35 53.15 -10.14
C TYR A 58 -19.36 54.60 -10.62
N ALA A 59 -18.79 55.56 -9.88
CA ALA A 59 -18.75 56.98 -10.22
C ALA A 59 -17.79 57.27 -11.39
N GLY A 60 -18.13 56.79 -12.59
CA GLY A 60 -17.33 56.93 -13.82
C GLY A 60 -17.56 55.83 -14.85
N MET A 61 -18.28 54.76 -14.49
CA MET A 61 -18.63 53.68 -15.40
C MET A 61 -19.82 54.07 -16.31
N THR A 62 -19.86 53.53 -17.53
CA THR A 62 -21.03 53.66 -18.41
C THR A 62 -22.22 52.88 -17.83
N ALA A 63 -23.44 53.18 -18.27
CA ALA A 63 -24.64 52.50 -17.76
C ALA A 63 -24.58 50.98 -17.99
N GLU A 64 -24.01 50.54 -19.12
CA GLU A 64 -23.82 49.13 -19.44
C GLU A 64 -22.79 48.49 -18.51
N ALA A 65 -21.66 49.16 -18.27
CA ALA A 65 -20.62 48.66 -17.37
C ALA A 65 -21.11 48.57 -15.92
N LYS A 66 -21.99 49.49 -15.47
CA LYS A 66 -22.63 49.41 -14.15
C LYS A 66 -23.61 48.25 -14.04
N ALA A 67 -24.35 47.95 -15.10
CA ALA A 67 -25.32 46.85 -15.10
C ALA A 67 -24.64 45.47 -15.03
N GLU A 68 -23.39 45.36 -15.50
CA GLU A 68 -22.58 44.14 -15.44
C GLU A 68 -21.66 44.08 -14.22
N ALA A 69 -21.45 45.19 -13.51
CA ALA A 69 -20.57 45.27 -12.35
C ALA A 69 -21.18 44.62 -11.10
N TYR A 70 -20.37 43.84 -10.37
CA TYR A 70 -20.72 43.30 -9.07
C TYR A 70 -20.14 44.19 -7.95
N PRO A 71 -20.89 44.51 -6.88
CA PRO A 71 -20.38 45.36 -5.80
C PRO A 71 -19.18 44.77 -5.09
N SER A 72 -18.19 45.61 -4.77
CA SER A 72 -17.07 45.20 -3.92
C SER A 72 -17.52 44.89 -2.49
N ALA A 73 -16.74 44.07 -1.79
CA ALA A 73 -16.95 43.76 -0.38
C ALA A 73 -17.01 45.04 0.49
N GLU A 74 -16.21 46.06 0.14
CA GLU A 74 -16.21 47.36 0.81
C GLU A 74 -17.51 48.14 0.59
N CYS A 75 -18.10 48.07 -0.62
CA CYS A 75 -19.40 48.67 -0.88
C CYS A 75 -20.50 48.02 -0.03
N PHE A 76 -20.61 46.68 -0.05
CA PHE A 76 -21.56 45.95 0.77
C PHE A 76 -21.40 46.25 2.27
N SER A 77 -20.16 46.36 2.73
CA SER A 77 -19.83 46.55 4.14
C SER A 77 -20.14 47.95 4.67
N ASN A 78 -20.29 48.94 3.79
CA ASN A 78 -20.54 50.34 4.14
C ASN A 78 -21.97 50.81 3.84
N ASP A 79 -22.71 50.11 2.98
CA ASP A 79 -24.06 50.48 2.59
C ASP A 79 -25.06 50.31 3.76
N PRO A 80 -25.71 51.40 4.21
CA PRO A 80 -26.59 51.35 5.38
C PRO A 80 -27.89 50.57 5.12
N TRP A 81 -28.40 50.59 3.89
CA TRP A 81 -29.65 49.92 3.55
C TRP A 81 -29.45 48.40 3.51
N TYR A 82 -28.26 47.95 3.14
CA TYR A 82 -27.96 46.53 2.90
C TYR A 82 -27.85 45.83 4.23
N LEU A 83 -27.07 46.45 5.10
CA LEU A 83 -26.91 46.04 6.48
C LEU A 83 -28.25 46.07 7.22
N THR A 84 -29.02 47.16 7.16
CA THR A 84 -30.32 47.21 7.86
C THR A 84 -31.31 46.17 7.33
N SER A 85 -31.31 45.88 6.03
CA SER A 85 -32.22 44.87 5.43
C SER A 85 -31.85 43.45 5.82
N ILE A 86 -30.56 43.09 5.85
CA ILE A 86 -30.12 41.77 6.31
C ILE A 86 -30.39 41.64 7.81
N ALA A 87 -30.09 42.66 8.62
CA ALA A 87 -30.37 42.66 10.05
C ALA A 87 -31.87 42.43 10.33
N TYR A 88 -32.74 43.12 9.59
CA TYR A 88 -34.18 42.95 9.68
C TYR A 88 -34.64 41.54 9.25
N CYS A 89 -34.08 40.99 8.16
CA CYS A 89 -34.37 39.62 7.74
C CYS A 89 -34.00 38.59 8.81
N ILE A 90 -32.79 38.71 9.37
CA ILE A 90 -32.32 37.82 10.44
C ILE A 90 -33.26 37.92 11.64
N HIS A 91 -33.60 39.14 12.06
CA HIS A 91 -34.53 39.36 13.18
C HIS A 91 -35.91 38.73 12.94
N SER A 92 -36.41 38.81 11.70
CA SER A 92 -37.74 38.34 11.34
C SER A 92 -37.83 36.82 11.21
N TYR A 93 -36.81 36.17 10.64
CA TYR A 93 -36.89 34.76 10.24
C TYR A 93 -36.01 33.81 11.07
N CYS A 94 -34.96 34.29 11.74
CA CYS A 94 -34.17 33.41 12.61
C CYS A 94 -34.93 33.09 13.90
N PRO A 95 -34.97 31.82 14.33
CA PRO A 95 -35.66 31.46 15.56
C PRO A 95 -34.93 32.03 16.80
N LYS A 96 -35.71 32.45 17.81
CA LYS A 96 -35.21 33.13 19.02
C LYS A 96 -34.21 32.31 19.87
N ASN A 97 -34.08 31.02 19.60
CA ASN A 97 -33.13 30.14 20.26
C ASN A 97 -31.70 30.21 19.67
N VAL A 98 -31.51 30.86 18.52
CA VAL A 98 -30.18 31.13 17.97
C VAL A 98 -29.48 32.13 18.88
N LYS A 99 -28.34 31.73 19.44
CA LYS A 99 -27.57 32.57 20.36
C LYS A 99 -27.01 33.79 19.61
N LEU A 100 -27.18 34.98 20.17
CA LEU A 100 -26.77 36.25 19.56
C LEU A 100 -25.31 36.26 19.10
N TYR A 101 -24.39 35.77 19.92
CA TYR A 101 -22.97 35.74 19.55
C TYR A 101 -22.71 34.96 18.24
N LYS A 102 -23.50 33.93 17.92
CA LYS A 102 -23.34 33.18 16.66
C LYS A 102 -23.76 34.02 15.45
N VAL A 103 -24.78 34.87 15.63
CA VAL A 103 -25.25 35.80 14.61
C VAL A 103 -24.21 36.89 14.41
N GLU A 104 -23.68 37.47 15.49
CA GLU A 104 -22.60 38.47 15.42
C GLU A 104 -21.32 37.91 14.79
N THR A 105 -20.89 36.69 15.16
CA THR A 105 -19.75 36.04 14.49
C THR A 105 -20.02 35.83 13.01
N PHE A 106 -21.20 35.35 12.63
CA PHE A 106 -21.58 35.23 11.22
C PHE A 106 -21.54 36.58 10.50
N TRP A 107 -22.09 37.62 11.14
CA TRP A 107 -22.12 38.99 10.63
C TRP A 107 -20.72 39.47 10.28
N GLU A 108 -19.80 39.39 11.23
CA GLU A 108 -18.43 39.91 11.09
C GLU A 108 -17.54 39.09 10.15
N THR A 109 -17.74 37.76 10.07
CA THR A 109 -16.77 36.86 9.42
C THR A 109 -17.25 36.14 8.16
N LEU A 110 -18.57 35.95 7.99
CA LEU A 110 -19.13 35.09 6.93
C LEU A 110 -20.16 35.78 6.04
N MET A 111 -20.76 36.89 6.48
CA MET A 111 -21.85 37.55 5.77
C MET A 111 -21.40 38.12 4.41
N ILE A 112 -20.23 38.76 4.37
CA ILE A 112 -19.64 39.36 3.17
C ILE A 112 -18.23 38.78 3.00
N TYR A 113 -18.03 38.05 1.91
CA TYR A 113 -16.73 37.46 1.57
C TYR A 113 -15.67 38.56 1.36
N GLU A 114 -14.44 38.36 1.84
CA GLU A 114 -13.31 39.31 1.77
C GLU A 114 -13.50 40.68 2.47
N SER A 115 -14.58 40.87 3.24
CA SER A 115 -14.74 42.09 4.02
C SER A 115 -13.70 42.17 5.15
N LYS A 116 -13.04 43.33 5.27
CA LYS A 116 -12.11 43.62 6.38
C LYS A 116 -12.82 44.10 7.64
N SER A 117 -13.93 44.79 7.47
CA SER A 117 -14.73 45.37 8.55
C SER A 117 -16.08 45.81 8.02
N ILE A 118 -17.13 45.57 8.80
CA ILE A 118 -18.50 46.01 8.48
C ILE A 118 -18.83 47.23 9.33
N ARG A 119 -19.49 48.22 8.72
CA ARG A 119 -19.78 49.54 9.32
C ARG A 119 -20.47 49.47 10.68
N TRP A 120 -21.38 48.52 10.85
CA TRP A 120 -22.16 48.32 12.07
C TRP A 120 -22.14 46.85 12.47
N SER A 121 -22.10 46.55 13.76
CA SER A 121 -22.43 45.22 14.29
C SER A 121 -23.88 44.86 13.98
N TYR A 122 -24.26 43.58 14.12
CA TYR A 122 -25.64 43.16 13.84
C TYR A 122 -26.63 43.90 14.74
N THR A 123 -26.33 44.05 16.02
CA THR A 123 -27.16 44.79 16.98
C THR A 123 -27.29 46.27 16.66
N GLU A 124 -26.22 46.94 16.25
CA GLU A 124 -26.25 48.34 15.82
C GLU A 124 -27.06 48.50 14.52
N ALA A 125 -26.83 47.63 13.53
CA ALA A 125 -27.57 47.66 12.27
C ALA A 125 -29.06 47.44 12.50
N LEU A 126 -29.44 46.53 13.41
CA LEU A 126 -30.83 46.30 13.78
C LEU A 126 -31.45 47.52 14.47
N ALA A 127 -30.68 48.24 15.30
CA ALA A 127 -31.15 49.46 15.96
C ALA A 127 -31.40 50.62 14.97
N GLN A 128 -30.74 50.63 13.82
CA GLN A 128 -30.98 51.61 12.74
C GLN A 128 -32.25 51.31 11.92
N VAL A 129 -32.85 50.13 12.09
CA VAL A 129 -34.12 49.80 11.41
C VAL A 129 -35.23 50.66 11.99
N ASN A 130 -35.89 51.44 11.14
CA ASN A 130 -36.95 52.34 11.58
C ASN A 130 -38.13 51.55 12.18
N ALA A 131 -38.32 51.68 13.49
CA ALA A 131 -39.39 50.99 14.22
C ALA A 131 -40.81 51.53 13.91
N SER A 132 -40.94 52.70 13.26
CA SER A 132 -42.24 53.32 13.01
C SER A 132 -43.01 52.69 11.83
N SER A 133 -42.36 51.93 10.96
CA SER A 133 -42.99 51.32 9.79
C SER A 133 -42.33 50.00 9.42
N THR A 134 -43.11 48.93 9.27
CA THR A 134 -42.60 47.62 8.83
C THR A 134 -42.01 47.74 7.41
N PRO A 135 -40.73 47.39 7.20
CA PRO A 135 -40.12 47.33 5.88
C PRO A 135 -40.98 46.49 4.92
N LYS A 136 -41.13 46.98 3.68
CA LYS A 136 -41.86 46.29 2.61
C LYS A 136 -40.91 45.65 1.62
N PRO A 137 -41.32 44.60 0.88
CA PRO A 137 -40.52 44.03 -0.19
C PRO A 137 -40.15 45.07 -1.25
N MET A 138 -39.07 44.80 -1.97
CA MET A 138 -38.67 45.60 -3.13
C MET A 138 -39.70 45.42 -4.23
N SER A 139 -40.14 46.51 -4.86
CA SER A 139 -41.07 46.40 -6.00
C SER A 139 -40.32 46.01 -7.27
N PRO A 140 -40.97 45.39 -8.27
CA PRO A 140 -40.33 45.06 -9.55
C PRO A 140 -39.83 46.27 -10.35
N GLU A 141 -40.32 47.47 -10.01
CA GLU A 141 -39.99 48.74 -10.68
C GLU A 141 -38.79 49.45 -10.02
N GLU A 142 -38.46 49.08 -8.78
CA GLU A 142 -37.29 49.58 -8.08
C GLU A 142 -36.02 48.96 -8.70
N THR A 143 -35.14 49.79 -9.25
CA THR A 143 -33.88 49.33 -9.86
C THR A 143 -32.70 49.41 -8.90
N LEU A 144 -32.77 50.32 -7.92
CA LEU A 144 -31.74 50.57 -6.93
C LEU A 144 -32.26 50.36 -5.52
N PHE A 145 -31.37 49.83 -4.71
CA PHE A 145 -31.62 49.50 -3.32
C PHE A 145 -31.30 50.72 -2.43
N ASN A 146 -32.33 51.49 -2.05
CA ASN A 146 -32.19 52.80 -1.39
C ASN A 146 -32.93 52.94 -0.04
N ARG A 147 -33.51 51.85 0.46
CA ARG A 147 -34.27 51.78 1.70
C ARG A 147 -34.16 50.39 2.33
N THR A 148 -34.44 50.27 3.61
CA THR A 148 -34.58 48.95 4.25
C THR A 148 -35.77 48.20 3.63
N ILE A 149 -35.52 46.97 3.16
CA ILE A 149 -36.54 46.10 2.56
C ILE A 149 -36.79 44.85 3.40
N SER A 150 -37.94 44.22 3.21
CA SER A 150 -38.23 42.88 3.74
C SER A 150 -38.10 41.82 2.66
N ILE A 151 -37.63 40.62 3.01
CA ILE A 151 -37.58 39.48 2.09
C ILE A 151 -38.89 38.70 2.18
N ASP A 152 -39.46 38.31 1.03
CA ASP A 152 -40.64 37.47 0.97
C ASP A 152 -40.39 36.09 1.59
N ALA A 153 -41.38 35.60 2.35
CA ALA A 153 -41.25 34.33 3.07
C ALA A 153 -40.98 33.14 2.14
N ALA A 154 -41.53 33.14 0.92
CA ALA A 154 -41.30 32.11 -0.08
C ALA A 154 -39.84 32.10 -0.59
N VAL A 155 -39.28 33.28 -0.84
CA VAL A 155 -37.88 33.45 -1.28
C VAL A 155 -36.94 33.01 -0.15
N PHE A 156 -37.19 33.49 1.07
CA PHE A 156 -36.43 33.09 2.26
C PHE A 156 -36.46 31.56 2.45
N GLN A 157 -37.63 30.94 2.35
CA GLN A 157 -37.76 29.49 2.53
C GLN A 157 -37.00 28.70 1.45
N GLY A 158 -37.03 29.17 0.20
CA GLY A 158 -36.24 28.61 -0.90
C GLY A 158 -34.73 28.68 -0.63
N GLN A 159 -34.22 29.82 -0.19
CA GLN A 159 -32.80 29.99 0.15
C GLN A 159 -32.40 29.18 1.39
N LEU A 160 -33.24 29.15 2.42
CA LEU A 160 -33.01 28.36 3.63
C LEU A 160 -32.91 26.86 3.31
N ASN A 161 -33.79 26.36 2.44
CA ASN A 161 -33.73 24.99 1.95
C ASN A 161 -32.43 24.73 1.17
N GLY A 162 -32.00 25.67 0.32
CA GLY A 162 -30.72 25.58 -0.39
C GLY A 162 -29.50 25.53 0.54
N VAL A 163 -29.43 26.40 1.55
CA VAL A 163 -28.35 26.38 2.56
C VAL A 163 -28.36 25.05 3.34
N ARG A 164 -29.54 24.56 3.74
CA ARG A 164 -29.68 23.26 4.43
C ARG A 164 -29.21 22.11 3.54
N GLU A 165 -29.50 22.16 2.24
CA GLU A 165 -29.04 21.18 1.27
C GLU A 165 -27.51 21.18 1.20
N TYR A 166 -26.89 22.34 0.94
CA TYR A 166 -25.43 22.50 0.92
C TYR A 166 -24.76 21.98 2.19
N LYS A 167 -25.24 22.43 3.36
CA LYS A 167 -24.69 22.01 4.66
C LYS A 167 -24.77 20.50 4.85
N THR A 168 -25.89 19.88 4.48
CA THR A 168 -26.07 18.43 4.61
C THR A 168 -25.17 17.68 3.64
N VAL A 169 -25.08 18.12 2.38
CA VAL A 169 -24.25 17.48 1.36
C VAL A 169 -22.77 17.58 1.68
N ALA A 170 -22.28 18.74 2.13
CA ALA A 170 -20.89 18.95 2.50
C ALA A 170 -20.50 18.12 3.75
N LYS A 171 -21.38 18.03 4.75
CA LYS A 171 -21.18 17.09 5.87
C LYS A 171 -21.15 15.62 5.41
N ASN A 172 -22.06 15.26 4.51
CA ASN A 172 -22.09 13.91 3.95
C ASN A 172 -20.79 13.64 3.18
N GLU A 173 -20.23 14.63 2.49
CA GLU A 173 -18.98 14.48 1.74
C GLU A 173 -17.83 14.06 2.63
N SER A 174 -17.57 14.80 3.70
CA SER A 174 -16.60 14.42 4.71
C SER A 174 -16.89 13.03 5.29
N LYS A 175 -18.16 12.75 5.64
CA LYS A 175 -18.57 11.46 6.23
C LYS A 175 -18.26 10.29 5.28
N TYR A 176 -18.60 10.41 4.00
CA TYR A 176 -18.43 9.35 3.01
C TYR A 176 -16.96 9.22 2.57
N SER A 177 -16.17 10.31 2.54
CA SER A 177 -14.71 10.26 2.35
C SER A 177 -14.02 9.49 3.48
N ILE A 178 -14.38 9.80 4.73
CA ILE A 178 -13.88 9.07 5.91
C ILE A 178 -14.34 7.61 5.86
N LEU A 179 -15.60 7.36 5.49
CA LEU A 179 -16.11 5.99 5.34
C LEU A 179 -15.30 5.21 4.32
N ALA A 180 -15.08 5.74 3.11
CA ALA A 180 -14.33 5.07 2.05
C ALA A 180 -12.88 4.77 2.47
N PHE A 181 -12.21 5.74 3.11
CA PHE A 181 -10.86 5.57 3.64
C PHE A 181 -10.80 4.49 4.75
N MET A 182 -11.64 4.62 5.78
CA MET A 182 -11.65 3.71 6.93
C MET A 182 -12.10 2.30 6.53
N ALA A 183 -13.04 2.18 5.60
CA ALA A 183 -13.50 0.91 5.03
C ALA A 183 -12.36 0.17 4.33
N CYS A 184 -11.46 0.88 3.66
CA CYS A 184 -10.27 0.30 3.04
C CYS A 184 -9.23 -0.16 4.07
N VAL A 185 -9.06 0.54 5.20
CA VAL A 185 -8.04 0.19 6.20
C VAL A 185 -8.55 -0.86 7.20
N MET A 186 -9.75 -0.68 7.74
CA MET A 186 -10.27 -1.46 8.87
C MET A 186 -10.81 -2.82 8.46
N VAL A 187 -11.42 -2.96 7.28
CA VAL A 187 -12.00 -4.24 6.86
C VAL A 187 -10.93 -5.31 6.60
N PRO A 188 -9.80 -5.02 5.93
CA PRO A 188 -8.69 -5.98 5.87
C PRO A 188 -8.22 -6.42 7.26
N ILE A 189 -8.11 -5.49 8.22
CA ILE A 189 -7.73 -5.82 9.60
C ILE A 189 -8.79 -6.74 10.22
N GLY A 190 -10.07 -6.40 10.12
CA GLY A 190 -11.18 -7.19 10.64
C GLY A 190 -11.22 -8.61 10.07
N PHE A 191 -11.08 -8.76 8.75
CA PHE A 191 -11.00 -10.09 8.11
C PHE A 191 -9.77 -10.87 8.56
N SER A 192 -8.63 -10.21 8.74
CA SER A 192 -7.44 -10.85 9.31
C SER A 192 -7.60 -11.28 10.76
N LEU A 193 -8.49 -10.67 11.53
CA LEU A 193 -8.79 -11.11 12.90
C LEU A 193 -9.68 -12.36 12.94
N LEU A 194 -10.44 -12.67 11.87
CA LEU A 194 -11.23 -13.90 11.79
C LEU A 194 -10.39 -15.17 11.89
N ARG A 195 -9.09 -15.10 11.59
CA ARG A 195 -8.16 -16.23 11.78
C ARG A 195 -8.00 -16.65 13.25
N LEU A 196 -8.35 -15.77 14.18
CA LEU A 196 -8.29 -16.03 15.62
C LEU A 196 -9.52 -16.78 16.14
N LEU A 197 -10.57 -16.91 15.33
CA LEU A 197 -11.75 -17.68 15.70
C LEU A 197 -11.44 -19.18 15.61
N PRO A 198 -11.75 -19.98 16.65
CA PRO A 198 -11.51 -21.42 16.67
C PRO A 198 -12.56 -22.16 15.83
N LEU A 199 -12.49 -22.03 14.52
CA LEU A 199 -13.40 -22.70 13.59
C LEU A 199 -12.92 -24.15 13.32
N PRO A 200 -13.85 -25.12 13.17
CA PRO A 200 -13.49 -26.48 12.80
C PRO A 200 -12.67 -26.54 11.51
N THR A 201 -11.60 -27.34 11.50
CA THR A 201 -10.65 -27.43 10.38
C THR A 201 -11.30 -27.87 9.07
N SER A 202 -12.27 -28.79 9.13
CA SER A 202 -13.06 -29.24 7.97
C SER A 202 -13.89 -28.10 7.38
N PHE A 203 -14.53 -27.29 8.23
CA PHE A 203 -15.28 -26.12 7.77
C PHE A 203 -14.35 -25.08 7.15
N ARG A 204 -13.22 -24.77 7.80
CA ARG A 204 -12.23 -23.83 7.27
C ARG A 204 -11.68 -24.29 5.92
N SER A 205 -11.30 -25.55 5.79
CA SER A 205 -10.78 -26.08 4.51
C SER A 205 -11.82 -25.98 3.39
N LYS A 206 -13.07 -26.40 3.64
CA LYS A 206 -14.17 -26.25 2.68
C LYS A 206 -14.42 -24.78 2.31
N PHE A 207 -14.46 -23.88 3.29
CA PHE A 207 -14.66 -22.45 3.05
C PHE A 207 -13.58 -21.87 2.13
N TYR A 208 -12.30 -22.16 2.40
CA TYR A 208 -11.20 -21.73 1.56
C TYR A 208 -11.27 -22.33 0.15
N GLY A 209 -11.61 -23.62 0.04
CA GLY A 209 -11.77 -24.34 -1.23
C GLY A 209 -12.95 -23.87 -2.10
N TYR A 210 -13.99 -23.27 -1.51
CA TYR A 210 -15.12 -22.70 -2.26
C TYR A 210 -14.95 -21.20 -2.55
N PHE A 211 -14.53 -20.41 -1.56
CA PHE A 211 -14.66 -18.95 -1.59
C PHE A 211 -13.35 -18.17 -1.68
N ILE A 212 -12.21 -18.73 -1.25
CA ILE A 212 -10.97 -17.96 -1.11
C ILE A 212 -9.93 -18.33 -2.17
N ASP A 213 -9.48 -19.58 -2.18
CA ASP A 213 -8.29 -20.01 -2.92
C ASP A 213 -8.50 -20.17 -4.45
N PRO A 214 -9.64 -20.68 -4.95
CA PRO A 214 -9.81 -20.86 -6.39
C PRO A 214 -9.70 -19.54 -7.17
N PRO A 215 -9.27 -19.58 -8.44
CA PRO A 215 -9.41 -18.42 -9.34
C PRO A 215 -10.90 -18.05 -9.50
N ALA A 216 -11.17 -16.75 -9.68
CA ALA A 216 -12.52 -16.23 -9.87
C ALA A 216 -13.22 -16.87 -11.08
N TRP A 217 -12.49 -17.06 -12.17
CA TRP A 217 -12.90 -17.81 -13.35
C TRP A 217 -11.71 -18.57 -13.94
N GLY A 218 -11.99 -19.63 -14.71
CA GLY A 218 -10.95 -20.46 -15.32
C GLY A 218 -10.19 -21.33 -14.31
N ARG A 219 -8.93 -21.65 -14.64
CA ARG A 219 -8.05 -22.52 -13.83
C ARG A 219 -6.72 -21.86 -13.42
N GLN A 220 -6.45 -20.65 -13.89
CA GLN A 220 -5.17 -19.97 -13.73
C GLN A 220 -5.37 -18.64 -13.01
N HIS A 221 -4.55 -18.36 -12.00
CA HIS A 221 -4.53 -17.12 -11.21
C HIS A 221 -3.21 -16.38 -11.46
N SER A 222 -2.10 -17.11 -11.35
CA SER A 222 -0.73 -16.60 -11.44
C SER A 222 -0.23 -16.45 -12.88
N VAL A 223 -1.03 -16.82 -13.88
CA VAL A 223 -0.74 -16.62 -15.32
C VAL A 223 -1.65 -15.54 -15.90
N ALA A 224 -1.05 -14.61 -16.66
CA ALA A 224 -1.79 -13.50 -17.26
C ALA A 224 -2.75 -13.99 -18.35
N THR A 225 -4.05 -13.73 -18.17
CA THR A 225 -5.07 -14.03 -19.18
C THR A 225 -4.98 -13.01 -20.31
N LEU A 226 -4.92 -13.49 -21.56
CA LEU A 226 -4.72 -12.69 -22.77
C LEU A 226 -3.48 -11.77 -22.75
N GLY A 227 -2.54 -11.99 -21.82
CA GLY A 227 -1.38 -11.13 -21.63
C GLY A 227 -1.67 -9.76 -20.99
N ILE A 228 -2.93 -9.46 -20.63
CA ILE A 228 -3.36 -8.14 -20.17
C ILE A 228 -3.38 -8.06 -18.63
N GLY A 229 -3.85 -9.09 -17.95
CA GLY A 229 -4.03 -9.06 -16.49
C GLY A 229 -4.08 -10.44 -15.85
N MET A 230 -3.82 -10.48 -14.54
CA MET A 230 -3.96 -11.69 -13.72
C MET A 230 -5.41 -11.81 -13.24
N VAL A 231 -5.94 -13.03 -13.24
CA VAL A 231 -7.28 -13.30 -12.74
C VAL A 231 -7.20 -13.35 -11.21
N PRO A 232 -7.97 -12.55 -10.46
CA PRO A 232 -7.94 -12.61 -9.00
C PRO A 232 -8.44 -13.97 -8.48
N THR A 233 -8.03 -14.36 -7.28
CA THR A 233 -8.72 -15.46 -6.58
C THR A 233 -10.16 -15.05 -6.25
N ARG A 234 -11.04 -16.00 -5.93
CA ARG A 234 -12.44 -15.69 -5.55
C ARG A 234 -12.50 -14.74 -4.35
N GLY A 235 -11.66 -14.97 -3.34
CA GLY A 235 -11.59 -14.09 -2.17
C GLY A 235 -11.15 -12.67 -2.54
N GLN A 236 -10.12 -12.56 -3.39
CA GLN A 236 -9.67 -11.27 -3.91
C GLN A 236 -10.75 -10.58 -4.76
N ALA A 237 -11.46 -11.32 -5.61
CA ALA A 237 -12.53 -10.79 -6.47
C ALA A 237 -13.70 -10.26 -5.64
N LEU A 238 -14.13 -11.00 -4.61
CA LEU A 238 -15.16 -10.55 -3.66
C LEU A 238 -14.73 -9.26 -2.96
N PHE A 239 -13.46 -9.16 -2.55
CA PHE A 239 -12.94 -7.95 -1.93
C PHE A 239 -12.87 -6.77 -2.92
N ILE A 240 -12.51 -7.01 -4.18
CA ILE A 240 -12.55 -5.99 -5.24
C ILE A 240 -13.98 -5.49 -5.46
N LEU A 241 -14.97 -6.39 -5.53
CA LEU A 241 -16.39 -6.02 -5.64
C LEU A 241 -16.84 -5.17 -4.45
N TYR A 242 -16.39 -5.52 -3.25
CA TYR A 242 -16.61 -4.70 -2.06
C TYR A 242 -15.98 -3.30 -2.20
N LEU A 243 -14.73 -3.19 -2.64
CA LEU A 243 -14.05 -1.89 -2.85
C LEU A 243 -14.77 -1.02 -3.87
N ILE A 244 -15.26 -1.60 -4.96
CA ILE A 244 -16.08 -0.90 -5.95
C ILE A 244 -17.41 -0.47 -5.33
N GLY A 245 -18.10 -1.40 -4.65
CA GLY A 245 -19.40 -1.14 -4.05
C GLY A 245 -19.38 -0.03 -3.00
N ILE A 246 -18.40 -0.03 -2.10
CA ILE A 246 -18.29 1.02 -1.06
C ILE A 246 -17.97 2.39 -1.67
N ASN A 247 -17.17 2.43 -2.74
CA ASN A 247 -16.87 3.68 -3.45
C ASN A 247 -18.06 4.18 -4.26
N CYS A 248 -18.84 3.29 -4.90
CA CYS A 248 -20.09 3.66 -5.54
C CYS A 248 -21.10 4.22 -4.53
N LEU A 249 -21.27 3.54 -3.39
CA LEU A 249 -22.14 4.01 -2.31
C LEU A 249 -21.69 5.40 -1.81
N ALA A 250 -20.40 5.58 -1.56
CA ALA A 250 -19.85 6.86 -1.10
C ALA A 250 -20.04 8.02 -2.09
N THR A 251 -20.04 7.72 -3.40
CA THR A 251 -20.23 8.71 -4.47
C THR A 251 -21.70 9.04 -4.72
N PHE A 252 -22.60 8.06 -4.70
CA PHE A 252 -23.98 8.26 -5.19
C PHE A 252 -25.05 8.40 -4.10
N GLU A 253 -24.74 8.07 -2.84
CA GLU A 253 -25.72 8.07 -1.75
C GLU A 253 -25.72 9.38 -0.93
N GLY A 254 -26.89 9.75 -0.40
CA GLY A 254 -27.01 10.79 0.62
C GLY A 254 -27.19 12.22 0.10
N TYR A 255 -27.93 12.39 -1.01
CA TYR A 255 -28.33 13.70 -1.53
C TYR A 255 -29.77 14.02 -1.15
N PRO A 256 -30.03 14.84 -0.10
CA PRO A 256 -31.39 15.25 0.24
C PRO A 256 -32.02 16.03 -0.91
N ASN A 257 -33.35 16.15 -0.90
CA ASN A 257 -34.10 16.94 -1.86
C ASN A 257 -35.03 17.88 -1.07
N TYR A 258 -34.63 19.14 -0.91
CA TYR A 258 -35.43 20.14 -0.21
C TYR A 258 -36.17 20.99 -1.24
N THR A 259 -37.50 20.93 -1.25
CA THR A 259 -38.34 21.73 -2.14
C THR A 259 -39.22 22.68 -1.33
N PRO A 260 -39.41 23.95 -1.75
CA PRO A 260 -38.74 24.62 -2.87
C PRO A 260 -37.25 24.90 -2.59
N ASN A 261 -36.42 24.99 -3.63
CA ASN A 261 -35.00 25.36 -3.52
C ASN A 261 -34.76 26.65 -4.32
N GLY A 262 -34.18 27.67 -3.68
CA GLY A 262 -33.91 28.97 -4.30
C GLY A 262 -32.50 29.11 -4.89
N VAL A 263 -31.64 28.11 -4.69
CA VAL A 263 -30.23 28.14 -5.12
C VAL A 263 -30.00 27.32 -6.39
N TYR A 264 -30.74 26.22 -6.56
CA TYR A 264 -30.64 25.38 -7.75
C TYR A 264 -31.90 25.51 -8.60
N PRO A 265 -31.76 25.70 -9.92
CA PRO A 265 -32.90 25.83 -10.81
C PRO A 265 -33.73 24.55 -10.89
N ASP A 266 -33.06 23.40 -10.86
CA ASP A 266 -33.68 22.09 -10.95
C ASP A 266 -32.84 21.01 -10.26
N ARG A 267 -33.46 19.83 -10.08
CA ARG A 267 -32.84 18.70 -9.38
C ARG A 267 -31.70 18.07 -10.18
N HIS A 268 -31.76 18.08 -11.51
CA HIS A 268 -30.72 17.51 -12.35
C HIS A 268 -29.42 18.32 -12.22
N TYR A 269 -29.51 19.65 -12.31
CA TYR A 269 -28.37 20.55 -12.05
C TYR A 269 -27.77 20.34 -10.65
N ALA A 270 -28.63 20.29 -9.62
CA ALA A 270 -28.18 20.06 -8.24
C ALA A 270 -27.42 18.73 -8.11
N LEU A 271 -28.00 17.62 -8.60
CA LEU A 271 -27.38 16.30 -8.54
C LEU A 271 -26.05 16.23 -9.29
N MET A 272 -25.97 16.80 -10.49
CA MET A 272 -24.71 16.83 -11.25
C MET A 272 -23.59 17.52 -10.47
N ARG A 273 -23.88 18.69 -9.89
CA ARG A 273 -22.91 19.45 -9.09
C ARG A 273 -22.48 18.66 -7.85
N PHE A 274 -23.44 18.08 -7.14
CA PHE A 274 -23.16 17.33 -5.91
C PHE A 274 -22.39 16.05 -6.16
N ILE A 275 -22.77 15.25 -7.16
CA ILE A 275 -22.06 14.03 -7.54
C ILE A 275 -20.67 14.37 -8.07
N GLY A 276 -20.53 15.43 -8.86
CA GLY A 276 -19.25 15.94 -9.36
C GLY A 276 -18.29 16.26 -8.21
N ASN A 277 -18.74 17.06 -7.24
CA ASN A 277 -17.94 17.40 -6.06
C ASN A 277 -17.61 16.16 -5.22
N ARG A 278 -18.60 15.31 -4.98
CA ARG A 278 -18.39 14.08 -4.21
C ARG A 278 -17.36 13.17 -4.86
N ALA A 279 -17.40 12.99 -6.17
CA ALA A 279 -16.43 12.17 -6.89
C ALA A 279 -15.00 12.70 -6.68
N GLY A 280 -14.81 14.01 -6.72
CA GLY A 280 -13.52 14.64 -6.40
C GLY A 280 -13.09 14.36 -4.96
N ALA A 281 -13.97 14.59 -3.99
CA ALA A 281 -13.66 14.37 -2.57
C ALA A 281 -13.33 12.91 -2.23
N ILE A 282 -14.03 11.93 -2.83
CA ILE A 282 -13.72 10.51 -2.64
C ILE A 282 -12.41 10.13 -3.37
N ALA A 283 -12.13 10.72 -4.54
CA ALA A 283 -10.85 10.51 -5.20
C ALA A 283 -9.68 10.96 -4.31
N PHE A 284 -9.77 12.15 -3.70
CA PHE A 284 -8.78 12.62 -2.73
C PHE A 284 -8.62 11.64 -1.55
N ALA A 285 -9.70 11.11 -1.00
CA ALA A 285 -9.65 10.13 0.08
C ALA A 285 -9.02 8.78 -0.35
N ASN A 286 -9.11 8.41 -1.63
CA ASN A 286 -8.50 7.19 -2.17
C ASN A 286 -6.99 7.33 -2.45
N ILE A 287 -6.48 8.53 -2.77
CA ILE A 287 -5.04 8.77 -2.99
C ILE A 287 -4.14 8.17 -1.89
N PRO A 288 -4.35 8.45 -0.59
CA PRO A 288 -3.50 7.88 0.46
C PRO A 288 -3.63 6.34 0.53
N ILE A 289 -4.80 5.77 0.27
CA ILE A 289 -5.00 4.30 0.23
C ILE A 289 -4.20 3.67 -0.91
N VAL A 290 -4.21 4.29 -2.09
CA VAL A 290 -3.43 3.84 -3.25
C VAL A 290 -1.94 3.78 -2.90
N ILE A 291 -1.40 4.81 -2.25
CA ILE A 291 0.00 4.85 -1.81
C ILE A 291 0.27 3.81 -0.71
N LEU A 292 -0.64 3.67 0.26
CA LEU A 292 -0.50 2.73 1.37
C LEU A 292 -0.38 1.28 0.90
N TYR A 293 -1.19 0.88 -0.09
CA TYR A 293 -1.15 -0.47 -0.67
C TYR A 293 0.06 -0.72 -1.57
N ALA A 294 0.73 0.32 -2.06
CA ALA A 294 1.97 0.18 -2.82
C ALA A 294 3.19 -0.10 -1.91
N GLY A 295 3.10 0.19 -0.61
CA GLY A 295 4.23 0.11 0.32
C GLY A 295 4.65 -1.33 0.65
N ARG A 296 5.94 -1.64 0.52
CA ARG A 296 6.53 -2.95 0.90
C ARG A 296 6.71 -3.08 2.41
N SER A 297 7.01 -1.97 3.06
CA SER A 297 7.24 -1.88 4.51
C SER A 297 6.06 -1.24 5.25
N SER A 298 4.82 -1.55 4.82
CA SER A 298 3.60 -0.99 5.39
C SER A 298 3.24 -1.62 6.74
N VAL A 299 2.79 -0.81 7.71
CA VAL A 299 2.22 -1.29 8.98
C VAL A 299 0.98 -2.13 8.73
N LEU A 300 0.14 -1.73 7.77
CA LEU A 300 -1.09 -2.45 7.43
C LEU A 300 -0.80 -3.85 6.87
N LEU A 301 0.27 -4.00 6.08
CA LEU A 301 0.70 -5.31 5.57
C LEU A 301 1.05 -6.26 6.72
N ARG A 302 1.75 -5.76 7.75
CA ARG A 302 2.09 -6.54 8.95
C ARG A 302 0.87 -6.90 9.79
N LEU A 303 -0.04 -5.95 10.02
CA LEU A 303 -1.24 -6.17 10.83
C LEU A 303 -2.18 -7.20 10.19
N THR A 304 -2.34 -7.14 8.87
CA THR A 304 -3.22 -8.05 8.13
C THR A 304 -2.59 -9.41 7.89
N ASN A 305 -1.25 -9.52 7.85
CA ASN A 305 -0.52 -10.73 7.45
C ASN A 305 -0.97 -11.27 6.07
N TRP A 306 -1.42 -10.37 5.19
CA TRP A 306 -1.74 -10.67 3.80
C TRP A 306 -0.47 -10.68 2.95
N SER A 307 -0.53 -11.32 1.78
CA SER A 307 0.60 -11.30 0.86
C SER A 307 0.80 -9.91 0.25
N TYR A 308 2.06 -9.54 0.00
CA TYR A 308 2.36 -8.30 -0.72
C TYR A 308 1.75 -8.29 -2.14
N SER A 309 1.65 -9.46 -2.78
CA SER A 309 0.96 -9.61 -4.06
C SER A 309 -0.52 -9.22 -4.01
N THR A 310 -1.19 -9.51 -2.90
CA THR A 310 -2.58 -9.07 -2.66
C THR A 310 -2.64 -7.56 -2.51
N PHE A 311 -1.72 -6.94 -1.75
CA PHE A 311 -1.65 -5.49 -1.62
C PHE A 311 -1.43 -4.77 -2.96
N LEU A 312 -0.54 -5.29 -3.80
CA LEU A 312 -0.35 -4.77 -5.17
C LEU A 312 -1.60 -4.92 -6.04
N LEU A 313 -2.41 -5.97 -5.83
CA LEU A 313 -3.72 -6.09 -6.48
C LEU A 313 -4.67 -4.98 -6.00
N LEU A 314 -4.74 -4.72 -4.70
CA LEU A 314 -5.57 -3.66 -4.13
C LEU A 314 -5.12 -2.27 -4.58
N HIS A 315 -3.81 -2.02 -4.64
CA HIS A 315 -3.23 -0.79 -5.18
C HIS A 315 -3.76 -0.51 -6.59
N ARG A 316 -3.69 -1.50 -7.50
CA ARG A 316 -4.16 -1.34 -8.88
C ARG A 316 -5.65 -1.04 -8.96
N TRP A 317 -6.49 -1.80 -8.24
CA TRP A 317 -7.94 -1.59 -8.29
C TRP A 317 -8.36 -0.28 -7.62
N THR A 318 -7.77 0.07 -6.48
CA THR A 318 -8.03 1.36 -5.83
C THR A 318 -7.55 2.52 -6.70
N ALA A 319 -6.41 2.39 -7.39
CA ALA A 319 -5.93 3.40 -8.34
C ALA A 319 -6.89 3.56 -9.52
N THR A 320 -7.41 2.46 -10.08
CA THR A 320 -8.43 2.52 -11.14
C THR A 320 -9.70 3.22 -10.65
N ILE A 321 -10.20 2.89 -9.45
CA ILE A 321 -11.38 3.56 -8.85
C ILE A 321 -11.11 5.06 -8.68
N CYS A 322 -9.95 5.44 -8.14
CA CYS A 322 -9.54 6.83 -7.98
C CYS A 322 -9.54 7.58 -9.32
N VAL A 323 -8.95 7.01 -10.37
CA VAL A 323 -8.92 7.64 -11.72
C VAL A 323 -10.33 7.75 -12.31
N VAL A 324 -11.18 6.74 -12.13
CA VAL A 324 -12.59 6.80 -12.56
C VAL A 324 -13.35 7.91 -11.83
N GLN A 325 -13.10 8.11 -10.55
CA GLN A 325 -13.69 9.21 -9.77
C GLN A 325 -13.18 10.59 -10.22
N VAL A 326 -11.88 10.73 -10.50
CA VAL A 326 -11.32 11.96 -11.10
C VAL A 326 -11.97 12.23 -12.45
N ALA A 327 -12.10 11.22 -13.31
CA ALA A 327 -12.75 11.38 -14.61
C ALA A 327 -14.24 11.76 -14.47
N LEU A 328 -14.96 11.13 -13.54
CA LEU A 328 -16.36 11.45 -13.26
C LEU A 328 -16.53 12.90 -12.77
N HIS A 329 -15.69 13.34 -11.83
CA HIS A 329 -15.64 14.72 -11.35
C HIS A 329 -15.47 15.70 -12.51
N SER A 330 -14.43 15.49 -13.33
CA SER A 330 -14.08 16.39 -14.44
C SER A 330 -15.14 16.40 -15.54
N LEU A 331 -15.72 15.25 -15.89
CA LEU A 331 -16.76 15.15 -16.91
C LEU A 331 -18.07 15.81 -16.48
N LEU A 332 -18.49 15.65 -15.22
CA LEU A 332 -19.69 16.31 -14.71
C LEU A 332 -19.52 17.82 -14.68
N TRP A 333 -18.38 18.31 -14.18
CA TRP A 333 -18.10 19.74 -14.18
C TRP A 333 -17.98 20.35 -15.58
N LEU A 334 -17.33 19.64 -16.51
CA LEU A 334 -17.29 20.03 -17.92
C LEU A 334 -18.70 20.17 -18.49
N ARG A 335 -19.57 19.19 -18.24
CA ARG A 335 -20.96 19.21 -18.71
C ARG A 335 -21.73 20.40 -18.15
N ILE A 336 -21.61 20.69 -16.85
CA ILE A 336 -22.25 21.85 -16.21
C ILE A 336 -21.78 23.15 -16.87
N MET A 337 -20.46 23.31 -17.11
CA MET A 337 -19.93 24.54 -17.70
C MET A 337 -20.35 24.76 -19.16
N ILE A 338 -20.53 23.68 -19.92
CA ILE A 338 -21.07 23.74 -21.29
C ILE A 338 -22.55 24.14 -21.28
N GLU A 339 -23.36 23.55 -20.41
CA GLU A 339 -24.79 23.86 -20.29
C GLU A 339 -25.04 25.30 -19.82
N GLN A 340 -24.15 25.86 -19.00
CA GLN A 340 -24.22 27.24 -18.51
C GLN A 340 -23.51 28.26 -19.42
N HIS A 341 -23.07 27.85 -20.62
CA HIS A 341 -22.31 28.69 -21.57
C HIS A 341 -21.08 29.40 -20.98
N SER A 342 -20.54 28.89 -19.87
CA SER A 342 -19.47 29.51 -19.09
C SER A 342 -18.11 28.86 -19.35
N TYR A 343 -18.03 27.92 -20.28
CA TYR A 343 -16.80 27.18 -20.59
C TYR A 343 -15.60 28.07 -20.98
N PRO A 344 -15.73 29.09 -21.86
CA PRO A 344 -14.61 29.97 -22.19
C PRO A 344 -14.11 30.76 -20.97
N LEU A 345 -15.03 31.16 -20.08
CA LEU A 345 -14.70 31.91 -18.87
C LEU A 345 -13.88 31.05 -17.91
N VAL A 346 -14.29 29.80 -17.65
CA VAL A 346 -13.59 28.98 -16.65
C VAL A 346 -12.15 28.61 -17.03
N LEU A 347 -11.82 28.61 -18.33
CA LEU A 347 -10.44 28.42 -18.80
C LEU A 347 -9.51 29.58 -18.41
N THR A 348 -10.05 30.73 -18.00
CA THR A 348 -9.25 31.84 -17.47
C THR A 348 -8.86 31.61 -16.01
N TYR A 349 -9.58 30.75 -15.28
CA TYR A 349 -9.29 30.49 -13.87
C TYR A 349 -8.17 29.47 -13.69
N PRO A 350 -7.16 29.76 -12.84
CA PRO A 350 -6.00 28.91 -12.66
C PRO A 350 -6.36 27.53 -12.10
N TYR A 351 -7.31 27.44 -11.15
CA TYR A 351 -7.72 26.18 -10.55
C TYR A 351 -8.28 25.19 -11.58
N TRP A 352 -8.98 25.68 -12.59
CA TRP A 352 -9.57 24.86 -13.64
C TRP A 352 -8.49 24.28 -14.55
N CYS A 353 -7.54 25.11 -14.98
CA CYS A 353 -6.41 24.70 -15.81
C CYS A 353 -5.55 23.62 -15.12
N VAL A 354 -5.19 23.80 -13.84
CA VAL A 354 -4.44 22.78 -13.10
C VAL A 354 -5.28 21.52 -12.84
N GLY A 355 -6.60 21.65 -12.70
CA GLY A 355 -7.52 20.51 -12.61
C GLY A 355 -7.57 19.67 -13.89
N VAL A 356 -7.53 20.31 -15.06
CA VAL A 356 -7.40 19.64 -16.37
C VAL A 356 -6.07 18.90 -16.45
N VAL A 357 -4.95 19.55 -16.08
CA VAL A 357 -3.62 18.92 -16.03
C VAL A 357 -3.65 17.70 -15.10
N GLY A 358 -4.21 17.83 -13.89
CA GLY A 358 -4.36 16.73 -12.94
C GLY A 358 -5.16 15.56 -13.53
N THR A 359 -6.29 15.84 -14.19
CA THR A 359 -7.13 14.83 -14.85
C THR A 359 -6.35 14.05 -15.91
N VAL A 360 -5.58 14.75 -16.74
CA VAL A 360 -4.75 14.13 -17.79
C VAL A 360 -3.65 13.26 -17.18
N LEU A 361 -2.95 13.75 -16.15
CA LEU A 361 -1.88 13.00 -15.48
C LEU A 361 -2.40 11.74 -14.78
N PHE A 362 -3.52 11.83 -14.05
CA PHE A 362 -4.19 10.66 -13.46
C PHE A 362 -4.63 9.66 -14.52
N SER A 363 -5.23 10.14 -15.61
CA SER A 363 -5.68 9.28 -16.70
C SER A 363 -4.52 8.58 -17.40
N ALA A 364 -3.37 9.26 -17.57
CA ALA A 364 -2.17 8.70 -18.18
C ALA A 364 -1.54 7.56 -17.35
N LEU A 365 -1.68 7.57 -16.02
CA LEU A 365 -1.13 6.51 -15.16
C LEU A 365 -1.63 5.11 -15.54
N ILE A 366 -2.87 4.96 -16.01
CA ILE A 366 -3.43 3.64 -16.37
C ILE A 366 -2.73 3.02 -17.59
N PRO A 367 -2.75 3.63 -18.80
CA PRO A 367 -2.13 3.03 -19.98
C PRO A 367 -0.64 2.80 -19.79
N PHE A 368 0.10 3.74 -19.18
CA PHE A 368 1.54 3.59 -18.94
C PHE A 368 1.87 2.50 -17.89
N SER A 369 0.90 2.05 -17.10
CA SER A 369 1.06 0.98 -16.11
C SER A 369 0.52 -0.38 -16.56
N MET A 370 0.13 -0.53 -17.84
CA MET A 370 -0.37 -1.81 -18.36
C MET A 370 0.70 -2.92 -18.32
N LEU A 371 0.26 -4.16 -18.08
CA LEU A 371 1.16 -5.30 -17.91
C LEU A 371 2.14 -5.54 -19.09
N PRO A 372 1.75 -5.42 -20.37
CA PRO A 372 2.67 -5.61 -21.48
C PRO A 372 3.84 -4.61 -21.45
N ILE A 373 3.54 -3.33 -21.19
CA ILE A 373 4.55 -2.26 -21.10
C ILE A 373 5.52 -2.57 -19.96
N ARG A 374 4.99 -2.93 -18.79
CA ARG A 374 5.81 -3.24 -17.60
C ARG A 374 6.74 -4.44 -17.80
N LYS A 375 6.32 -5.43 -18.58
CA LYS A 375 7.13 -6.62 -18.87
C LYS A 375 8.29 -6.33 -19.84
N ILE A 376 8.09 -5.43 -20.80
CA ILE A 376 9.08 -5.13 -21.85
C ILE A 376 10.00 -3.98 -21.41
N LEU A 377 9.44 -2.93 -20.83
CA LEU A 377 10.11 -1.66 -20.50
C LEU A 377 9.95 -1.29 -19.02
N TYR A 378 10.33 -2.18 -18.11
CA TYR A 378 10.14 -2.00 -16.66
C TYR A 378 10.72 -0.68 -16.13
N GLU A 379 11.95 -0.33 -16.52
CA GLU A 379 12.62 0.89 -16.05
C GLU A 379 11.89 2.17 -16.51
N VAL A 380 11.43 2.20 -17.76
CA VAL A 380 10.68 3.34 -18.31
C VAL A 380 9.34 3.47 -17.61
N PHE A 381 8.65 2.35 -17.38
CA PHE A 381 7.43 2.32 -16.59
C PHE A 381 7.66 2.92 -15.19
N LEU A 382 8.68 2.45 -14.47
CA LEU A 382 8.92 2.87 -13.09
C LEU A 382 9.16 4.37 -12.99
N ILE A 383 10.04 4.92 -13.83
CA ILE A 383 10.37 6.35 -13.85
C ILE A 383 9.14 7.17 -14.23
N THR A 384 8.47 6.81 -15.34
CA THR A 384 7.30 7.53 -15.84
C THR A 384 6.16 7.52 -14.82
N HIS A 385 5.90 6.38 -14.18
CA HIS A 385 4.86 6.25 -13.15
C HIS A 385 5.14 7.16 -11.95
N ILE A 386 6.39 7.25 -11.47
CA ILE A 386 6.77 8.13 -10.37
C ILE A 386 6.61 9.60 -10.78
N LEU A 387 7.09 10.00 -11.95
CA LEU A 387 7.00 11.39 -12.43
C LEU A 387 5.54 11.83 -12.63
N LEU A 388 4.72 10.98 -13.26
CA LEU A 388 3.28 11.23 -13.43
C LEU A 388 2.56 11.31 -12.07
N THR A 389 2.92 10.45 -11.11
CA THR A 389 2.34 10.49 -9.76
C THR A 389 2.69 11.80 -9.05
N ILE A 390 3.96 12.22 -9.07
CA ILE A 390 4.38 13.50 -8.46
C ILE A 390 3.63 14.65 -9.12
N GLY A 391 3.59 14.70 -10.46
CA GLY A 391 2.85 15.73 -11.20
C GLY A 391 1.36 15.76 -10.85
N ALA A 392 0.71 14.60 -10.74
CA ALA A 392 -0.71 14.50 -10.40
C ALA A 392 -0.98 14.99 -8.98
N LEU A 393 -0.13 14.65 -8.00
CA LEU A 393 -0.26 15.12 -6.61
C LEU A 393 -0.02 16.63 -6.49
N VAL A 394 0.98 17.16 -7.20
CA VAL A 394 1.26 18.61 -7.26
C VAL A 394 0.10 19.36 -7.92
N ALA A 395 -0.42 18.87 -9.05
CA ALA A 395 -1.59 19.45 -9.70
C ALA A 395 -2.82 19.41 -8.78
N SER A 396 -3.02 18.32 -8.03
CA SER A 396 -4.11 18.20 -7.05
C SER A 396 -3.96 19.21 -5.91
N TRP A 397 -2.73 19.43 -5.42
CA TRP A 397 -2.45 20.44 -4.40
C TRP A 397 -2.76 21.85 -4.90
N TYR A 398 -2.26 22.24 -6.07
CA TYR A 398 -2.55 23.58 -6.60
C TYR A 398 -4.00 23.76 -7.03
N HIS A 399 -4.69 22.68 -7.43
CA HIS A 399 -6.12 22.72 -7.72
C HIS A 399 -6.93 23.15 -6.50
N ILE A 400 -6.63 22.61 -5.31
CA ILE A 400 -7.32 23.00 -4.08
C ILE A 400 -6.87 24.38 -3.56
N VAL A 401 -5.58 24.70 -3.67
CA VAL A 401 -5.04 26.01 -3.24
C VAL A 401 -5.69 27.14 -4.04
N PHE A 402 -5.76 27.01 -5.37
CA PHE A 402 -6.37 28.05 -6.22
C PHE A 402 -7.89 28.09 -6.16
N LEU A 403 -8.55 27.00 -5.73
CA LEU A 403 -10.01 26.97 -5.60
C LEU A 403 -10.50 27.47 -4.25
N TYR A 404 -9.75 27.19 -3.17
CA TYR A 404 -10.20 27.41 -1.79
C TYR A 404 -9.24 28.23 -0.92
N GLU A 405 -8.11 28.68 -1.47
CA GLU A 405 -7.12 29.50 -0.75
C GLU A 405 -6.69 28.89 0.59
N ASP A 406 -6.38 27.59 0.59
CA ASP A 406 -5.97 26.80 1.77
C ASP A 406 -7.04 26.65 2.87
N THR A 407 -8.30 26.99 2.60
CA THR A 407 -9.36 26.91 3.61
C THR A 407 -10.21 25.64 3.51
N SER A 408 -9.92 24.68 2.63
CA SER A 408 -10.88 23.61 2.29
C SER A 408 -10.91 22.42 3.26
N GLY A 409 -9.77 22.06 3.85
CA GLY A 409 -9.60 20.82 4.60
C GLY A 409 -9.30 19.59 3.73
N PHE A 410 -9.41 19.65 2.40
CA PHE A 410 -9.10 18.52 1.51
C PHE A 410 -7.60 18.22 1.44
N GLU A 411 -6.75 19.20 1.72
CA GLU A 411 -5.29 19.06 1.81
C GLU A 411 -4.88 17.96 2.79
N ILE A 412 -5.72 17.66 3.80
CA ILE A 412 -5.48 16.60 4.79
C ILE A 412 -5.23 15.24 4.11
N TRP A 413 -5.95 14.93 3.03
CA TRP A 413 -5.81 13.65 2.33
C TRP A 413 -4.47 13.54 1.61
N LEU A 414 -3.99 14.64 1.02
CA LEU A 414 -2.68 14.72 0.39
C LEU A 414 -1.56 14.66 1.44
N ILE A 415 -1.73 15.33 2.58
CA ILE A 415 -0.79 15.26 3.71
C ILE A 415 -0.66 13.82 4.21
N ILE A 416 -1.78 13.10 4.42
CA ILE A 416 -1.77 11.68 4.80
C ILE A 416 -1.04 10.85 3.74
N ALA A 417 -1.29 11.12 2.45
CA ALA A 417 -0.64 10.42 1.35
C ALA A 417 0.89 10.62 1.35
N PHE A 418 1.36 11.86 1.53
CA PHE A 418 2.79 12.17 1.67
C PHE A 418 3.40 11.54 2.93
N CYS A 419 2.67 11.53 4.04
CA CYS A 419 3.11 10.87 5.27
C CYS A 419 3.29 9.36 5.07
N PHE A 420 2.33 8.67 4.44
CA PHE A 420 2.46 7.25 4.12
C PHE A 420 3.63 6.97 3.17
N TRP A 421 3.80 7.80 2.14
CA TRP A 421 4.91 7.65 1.21
C TRP A 421 6.27 7.86 1.92
N GLY A 422 6.41 8.95 2.67
CA GLY A 422 7.63 9.29 3.40
C GLY A 422 7.99 8.26 4.47
N LEU A 423 7.01 7.81 5.27
CA LEU A 423 7.20 6.79 6.29
C LEU A 423 7.69 5.46 5.68
N GLU A 424 7.13 5.07 4.54
CA GLU A 424 7.58 3.85 3.85
C GLU A 424 9.05 3.95 3.42
N ARG A 425 9.47 5.09 2.86
CA ARG A 425 10.87 5.33 2.49
C ARG A 425 11.80 5.37 3.69
N LEU A 426 11.39 6.02 4.77
CA LEU A 426 12.15 6.08 6.02
C LEU A 426 12.35 4.67 6.60
N LEU A 427 11.29 3.85 6.69
CA LEU A 427 11.38 2.49 7.19
C LEU A 427 12.31 1.60 6.36
N ARG A 428 12.36 1.81 5.04
CA ARG A 428 13.30 1.11 4.16
C ARG A 428 14.75 1.51 4.43
N ILE A 429 15.03 2.81 4.55
CA ILE A 429 16.37 3.31 4.89
C ILE A 429 16.83 2.73 6.24
N LEU A 430 15.96 2.73 7.25
CA LEU A 430 16.24 2.16 8.57
C LEU A 430 16.51 0.65 8.53
N ARG A 431 15.80 -0.11 7.67
CA ARG A 431 16.07 -1.55 7.49
C ARG A 431 17.40 -1.82 6.81
N ILE A 432 17.75 -1.04 5.78
CA ILE A 432 19.03 -1.16 5.08
C ILE A 432 20.19 -0.78 6.01
N SER A 433 20.02 0.28 6.81
CA SER A 433 21.07 0.76 7.72
C SER A 433 21.37 -0.21 8.87
N ARG A 434 20.43 -1.08 9.26
CA ARG A 434 20.61 -2.10 10.30
C ARG A 434 21.85 -2.97 10.09
N TYR A 435 22.13 -3.37 8.86
CA TYR A 435 23.28 -4.22 8.53
C TYR A 435 24.43 -3.44 7.89
N GLY A 436 24.16 -2.26 7.31
CA GLY A 436 25.16 -1.50 6.57
C GLY A 436 25.68 -2.25 5.34
N ILE A 437 26.88 -1.87 4.87
CA ILE A 437 27.54 -2.52 3.75
C ILE A 437 28.17 -3.83 4.23
N LYS A 438 27.74 -4.95 3.64
CA LYS A 438 28.28 -6.29 3.90
C LYS A 438 29.08 -6.80 2.69
N LYS A 439 29.75 -7.93 2.88
CA LYS A 439 30.58 -8.60 1.87
C LYS A 439 29.89 -9.89 1.45
N ALA A 440 29.60 -10.05 0.16
CA ALA A 440 29.02 -11.26 -0.42
C ALA A 440 30.10 -12.05 -1.17
N TYR A 441 30.11 -13.37 -0.97
CA TYR A 441 30.97 -14.32 -1.68
C TYR A 441 30.11 -15.13 -2.64
N VAL A 442 30.56 -15.26 -3.89
CA VAL A 442 29.80 -15.93 -4.96
C VAL A 442 30.54 -17.18 -5.40
N THR A 443 29.87 -18.33 -5.29
CA THR A 443 30.38 -19.62 -5.75
C THR A 443 29.46 -20.19 -6.82
N ARG A 444 30.04 -20.80 -7.85
CA ARG A 444 29.26 -21.47 -8.89
C ARG A 444 28.92 -22.89 -8.44
N ILE A 445 27.63 -23.23 -8.40
CA ILE A 445 27.18 -24.61 -8.15
C ILE A 445 27.21 -25.39 -9.45
N ASP A 446 26.59 -24.83 -10.49
CA ASP A 446 26.56 -25.37 -11.85
C ASP A 446 26.40 -24.24 -12.87
N ASP A 447 26.22 -24.58 -14.15
CA ASP A 447 26.04 -23.58 -15.22
C ASP A 447 24.81 -22.68 -15.03
N LYS A 448 23.79 -23.17 -14.29
CA LYS A 448 22.48 -22.54 -14.11
C LYS A 448 22.30 -21.87 -12.75
N TYR A 449 23.05 -22.27 -11.72
CA TYR A 449 22.83 -21.83 -10.35
C TYR A 449 24.13 -21.34 -9.69
N LEU A 450 24.00 -20.23 -8.98
CA LEU A 450 25.02 -19.61 -8.16
C LEU A 450 24.58 -19.64 -6.70
N ARG A 451 25.56 -19.77 -5.81
CA ARG A 451 25.39 -19.60 -4.37
C ARG A 451 26.04 -18.30 -3.95
N VAL A 452 25.31 -17.48 -3.20
CA VAL A 452 25.79 -16.20 -2.68
C VAL A 452 25.75 -16.27 -1.15
N ASP A 453 26.92 -16.31 -0.53
CA ASP A 453 27.07 -16.40 0.92
C ASP A 453 27.41 -15.03 1.52
N ILE A 454 26.69 -14.66 2.58
CA ILE A 454 26.82 -13.38 3.25
C ILE A 454 26.96 -13.62 4.76
N PRO A 455 28.19 -13.52 5.30
CA PRO A 455 28.42 -13.70 6.73
C PRO A 455 27.91 -12.51 7.55
N ASP A 456 27.74 -12.73 8.86
CA ASP A 456 27.36 -11.72 9.85
C ASP A 456 26.02 -11.02 9.58
N VAL A 457 25.06 -11.81 9.08
CA VAL A 457 23.67 -11.40 8.82
C VAL A 457 22.75 -12.48 9.36
N ASP A 458 21.86 -12.08 10.27
CA ASP A 458 20.78 -12.92 10.76
C ASP A 458 19.46 -12.33 10.27
N ALA A 459 18.79 -13.03 9.36
CA ALA A 459 17.56 -12.59 8.70
C ALA A 459 16.69 -13.81 8.34
N HIS A 460 15.43 -13.59 7.99
CA HIS A 460 14.50 -14.66 7.62
C HIS A 460 13.57 -14.21 6.49
N GLY A 461 12.89 -15.17 5.87
CA GLY A 461 11.96 -14.94 4.77
C GLY A 461 12.69 -14.54 3.48
N HIS A 462 12.44 -13.33 3.01
CA HIS A 462 13.02 -12.76 1.80
C HIS A 462 13.81 -11.49 2.11
N CYS A 463 14.80 -11.21 1.27
CA CYS A 463 15.52 -9.94 1.25
C CYS A 463 15.52 -9.33 -0.14
N PHE A 464 15.68 -8.01 -0.19
CA PHE A 464 16.11 -7.31 -1.38
C PHE A 464 17.60 -7.00 -1.26
N ALA A 465 18.38 -7.54 -2.18
CA ALA A 465 19.82 -7.32 -2.26
C ALA A 465 20.14 -6.23 -3.28
N TYR A 466 21.08 -5.36 -2.92
CA TYR A 466 21.62 -4.30 -3.77
C TYR A 466 23.11 -4.56 -3.98
N PHE A 467 23.55 -4.54 -5.24
CA PHE A 467 24.96 -4.76 -5.60
C PHE A 467 25.57 -3.48 -6.20
N PRO A 468 25.99 -2.50 -5.36
CA PRO A 468 26.42 -1.18 -5.82
C PRO A 468 27.65 -1.19 -6.74
N THR A 469 28.44 -2.26 -6.77
CA THR A 469 29.66 -2.37 -7.58
C THR A 469 29.49 -3.21 -8.87
N LEU A 470 28.31 -3.75 -9.13
CA LEU A 470 28.03 -4.59 -10.31
C LEU A 470 27.51 -3.77 -11.51
N SER A 471 26.89 -2.63 -11.23
CA SER A 471 26.24 -1.78 -12.22
C SER A 471 26.30 -0.33 -11.76
N TRP A 472 26.24 0.63 -12.70
CA TRP A 472 26.03 2.05 -12.41
C TRP A 472 24.71 2.32 -11.65
N ARG A 473 23.74 1.42 -11.81
CA ARG A 473 22.40 1.52 -11.21
C ARG A 473 22.41 1.01 -9.77
N VAL A 474 22.99 1.79 -8.87
CA VAL A 474 23.14 1.42 -7.45
C VAL A 474 21.80 1.28 -6.69
N TRP A 475 20.71 1.80 -7.26
CA TRP A 475 19.35 1.74 -6.71
C TRP A 475 18.56 0.46 -7.11
N GLU A 476 19.08 -0.33 -8.05
CA GLU A 476 18.47 -1.61 -8.43
C GLU A 476 18.52 -2.57 -7.25
N ASN A 477 17.37 -3.15 -6.93
CA ASN A 477 17.22 -4.12 -5.85
C ASN A 477 16.48 -5.33 -6.35
N HIS A 478 16.95 -6.50 -5.92
CA HIS A 478 16.46 -7.77 -6.42
C HIS A 478 16.02 -8.67 -5.27
N PRO A 479 14.81 -9.25 -5.35
CA PRO A 479 14.29 -10.12 -4.30
C PRO A 479 14.98 -11.49 -4.35
N PHE A 480 15.36 -11.99 -3.19
CA PHE A 480 15.89 -13.33 -3.00
C PHE A 480 15.31 -13.96 -1.73
N SER A 481 15.10 -15.27 -1.76
CA SER A 481 14.75 -16.04 -0.57
C SER A 481 15.99 -16.32 0.26
N ILE A 482 15.88 -16.14 1.58
CA ILE A 482 16.97 -16.32 2.53
C ILE A 482 17.04 -17.77 2.98
N VAL A 483 18.24 -18.34 2.93
CA VAL A 483 18.59 -19.60 3.60
C VAL A 483 19.55 -19.31 4.75
N ASN A 484 19.21 -19.66 5.98
CA ASN A 484 20.08 -19.43 7.15
C ASN A 484 21.20 -20.47 7.22
N CYS A 485 22.45 -20.05 7.39
CA CYS A 485 23.60 -20.96 7.48
C CYS A 485 24.47 -20.60 8.68
N SER A 486 24.98 -21.61 9.39
CA SER A 486 26.00 -21.44 10.42
C SER A 486 27.40 -21.56 9.80
N LYS A 487 28.36 -20.73 10.23
CA LYS A 487 29.73 -20.67 9.66
C LYS A 487 30.45 -22.02 9.47
N GLY A 488 30.16 -23.04 10.29
CA GLY A 488 30.71 -24.39 10.10
C GLY A 488 30.35 -25.09 8.77
N GLN A 489 29.32 -24.60 8.07
CA GLN A 489 28.93 -25.05 6.71
C GLN A 489 29.59 -24.24 5.58
N LEU A 490 30.30 -23.14 5.90
CA LEU A 490 31.01 -22.29 4.94
C LEU A 490 32.50 -22.68 4.83
N ASP A 491 33.08 -23.24 5.89
CA ASP A 491 34.50 -23.59 5.95
C ASP A 491 34.81 -24.99 5.37
N GLY A 492 33.78 -25.78 5.00
CA GLY A 492 33.93 -27.14 4.46
C GLY A 492 34.39 -27.26 3.00
N GLU A 493 34.51 -26.13 2.28
CA GLU A 493 34.90 -26.12 0.84
C GLU A 493 36.00 -25.08 0.54
N THR A 494 36.98 -24.90 1.42
CA THR A 494 38.15 -24.08 1.10
C THR A 494 39.34 -24.93 0.64
N MET A 495 39.50 -24.99 -0.69
CA MET A 495 40.76 -25.12 -1.44
C MET A 495 41.62 -26.40 -1.26
N ILE A 496 41.47 -27.34 -2.20
CA ILE A 496 42.61 -28.13 -2.70
C ILE A 496 42.87 -27.68 -4.14
N PRO A 497 44.00 -27.03 -4.47
CA PRO A 497 44.39 -26.81 -5.86
C PRO A 497 44.92 -28.13 -6.43
N SER A 498 44.19 -28.71 -7.37
CA SER A 498 44.68 -29.83 -8.18
C SER A 498 45.75 -29.32 -9.16
N SER A 499 47.02 -29.43 -8.78
CA SER A 499 48.13 -29.31 -9.74
C SER A 499 48.11 -30.52 -10.67
N ALA A 500 48.10 -30.22 -11.98
CA ALA A 500 48.17 -31.19 -13.05
C ALA A 500 49.46 -32.04 -12.97
N SER A 501 49.28 -33.32 -13.30
CA SER A 501 50.31 -34.32 -13.55
C SER A 501 51.35 -33.88 -14.57
N HIS A 502 52.63 -34.17 -14.33
CA HIS A 502 53.47 -34.82 -15.33
C HIS A 502 54.70 -35.51 -14.72
N THR A 503 54.83 -36.78 -15.14
CA THR A 503 56.03 -37.61 -15.34
C THR A 503 56.80 -38.20 -14.15
N GLN A 504 56.73 -39.53 -14.11
CA GLN A 504 57.63 -40.49 -13.48
C GLN A 504 59.08 -40.33 -13.97
N SER A 505 60.05 -40.55 -13.08
CA SER A 505 61.29 -41.29 -13.36
C SER A 505 62.05 -41.56 -12.06
N GLU A 506 62.03 -42.84 -11.67
CA GLU A 506 63.10 -43.70 -11.13
C GLU A 506 64.19 -43.20 -10.16
N ASN A 507 64.42 -44.10 -9.19
CA ASN A 507 65.67 -44.54 -8.58
C ASN A 507 66.19 -43.98 -7.23
N GLU A 508 66.02 -44.85 -6.21
CA GLU A 508 67.02 -45.48 -5.34
C GLU A 508 68.02 -44.65 -4.49
N GLY A 509 68.15 -45.07 -3.22
CA GLY A 509 69.32 -44.87 -2.36
C GLY A 509 69.06 -43.98 -1.13
N ALA A 510 68.62 -44.49 0.02
CA ALA A 510 69.41 -45.17 1.07
C ALA A 510 70.05 -44.21 2.12
N ILE A 511 69.86 -44.61 3.40
CA ILE A 511 70.68 -44.34 4.61
C ILE A 511 70.29 -43.13 5.50
N SER A 512 69.83 -43.49 6.69
CA SER A 512 69.80 -42.75 7.97
C SER A 512 71.09 -43.11 8.76
N PRO A 513 71.31 -42.66 10.01
CA PRO A 513 71.36 -41.33 10.64
C PRO A 513 72.75 -41.06 11.25
N THR A 514 73.08 -39.83 11.67
CA THR A 514 74.01 -39.68 12.82
C THR A 514 73.92 -38.33 13.52
N GLU A 515 73.78 -38.42 14.84
CA GLU A 515 74.10 -37.46 15.91
C GLU A 515 75.65 -37.22 15.92
N ALA A 516 76.31 -36.26 16.57
CA ALA A 516 76.04 -35.40 17.71
C ALA A 516 77.11 -34.26 17.81
N SER A 517 76.78 -33.23 18.61
CA SER A 517 77.67 -32.37 19.43
C SER A 517 78.59 -31.33 18.76
N ALA A 518 78.95 -30.20 19.35
CA ALA A 518 78.39 -29.28 20.36
C ALA A 518 79.40 -28.12 20.43
N SER A 519 78.99 -26.85 20.35
CA SER A 519 79.58 -25.77 21.16
C SER A 519 78.73 -24.50 21.08
N LYS A 520 78.80 -23.76 22.17
CA LYS A 520 77.82 -22.83 22.73
C LYS A 520 78.35 -21.40 22.56
N VAL A 521 77.58 -20.46 22.03
CA VAL A 521 77.64 -19.04 22.45
C VAL A 521 76.21 -18.50 22.51
N MET A 522 75.89 -17.94 23.68
CA MET A 522 74.56 -17.57 24.16
C MET A 522 74.21 -16.16 23.71
N GLY A 523 72.97 -15.98 23.23
CA GLY A 523 72.43 -14.68 22.85
C GLY A 523 70.92 -14.73 22.57
N GLY A 524 70.13 -15.09 23.58
CA GLY A 524 68.73 -14.70 23.75
C GLY A 524 67.71 -15.20 22.70
N ALA A 525 67.18 -16.41 22.91
CA ALA A 525 65.93 -16.82 22.29
C ALA A 525 65.04 -17.57 23.29
N MET A 526 63.75 -17.21 23.24
CA MET A 526 62.60 -18.10 23.19
C MET A 526 62.50 -19.32 24.12
N SER A 527 61.29 -19.37 24.69
CA SER A 527 60.42 -20.53 24.94
C SER A 527 60.36 -21.06 26.37
N ASN A 528 59.14 -21.05 26.92
CA ASN A 528 58.44 -22.24 27.39
C ASN A 528 56.96 -21.86 27.62
N VAL A 529 56.05 -22.34 26.77
CA VAL A 529 55.25 -23.56 26.99
C VAL A 529 54.34 -23.45 28.21
N ARG A 530 53.08 -23.03 27.99
CA ARG A 530 51.84 -23.75 28.35
C ARG A 530 50.63 -22.82 28.29
N GLN A 531 49.53 -23.39 27.76
CA GLN A 531 48.14 -23.11 28.15
C GLN A 531 47.58 -21.72 27.84
N LEU A 532 46.84 -21.62 26.74
CA LEU A 532 45.37 -21.71 26.74
C LEU A 532 44.88 -21.53 25.30
N ARG A 533 44.54 -22.66 24.66
CA ARG A 533 43.61 -22.66 23.53
C ARG A 533 42.27 -22.22 24.10
N ASP A 534 41.97 -20.94 23.95
CA ASP A 534 40.63 -20.41 24.11
C ASP A 534 40.33 -19.53 22.88
N HIS A 535 40.05 -20.21 21.77
CA HIS A 535 39.24 -19.62 20.71
C HIS A 535 37.96 -20.44 20.68
N SER A 536 37.02 -20.04 21.54
CA SER A 536 35.61 -20.30 21.31
C SER A 536 35.29 -19.83 19.89
N SER A 537 35.22 -20.75 18.93
CA SER A 537 34.71 -20.47 17.60
C SER A 537 33.20 -20.23 17.74
N THR A 538 32.83 -19.03 18.19
CA THR A 538 31.44 -18.58 18.15
C THR A 538 31.02 -18.60 16.69
N THR A 539 30.24 -19.60 16.31
CA THR A 539 29.66 -19.77 14.97
C THR A 539 28.81 -18.54 14.69
N LYS A 540 29.36 -17.59 13.93
CA LYS A 540 28.59 -16.40 13.56
C LYS A 540 27.54 -16.81 12.51
N PRO A 541 26.27 -16.39 12.67
CA PRO A 541 25.22 -16.67 11.71
C PRO A 541 25.48 -15.92 10.39
N GLY A 542 25.12 -16.54 9.27
CA GLY A 542 25.14 -15.95 7.94
C GLY A 542 23.92 -16.37 7.14
N ILE A 543 23.72 -15.72 5.99
CA ILE A 543 22.68 -16.08 5.04
C ILE A 543 23.28 -16.52 3.71
N THR A 544 22.60 -17.44 3.05
CA THR A 544 22.91 -17.93 1.71
C THR A 544 21.72 -17.64 0.79
N LEU A 545 22.01 -17.20 -0.43
CA LEU A 545 21.02 -16.98 -1.49
C LEU A 545 21.34 -17.91 -2.67
N PHE A 546 20.33 -18.63 -3.15
CA PHE A 546 20.43 -19.40 -4.39
C PHE A 546 19.93 -18.54 -5.55
N VAL A 547 20.80 -18.28 -6.52
CA VAL A 547 20.54 -17.36 -7.62
C VAL A 547 20.59 -18.13 -8.94
N GLN A 548 19.53 -18.01 -9.74
CA GLN A 548 19.55 -18.56 -11.09
C GLN A 548 20.36 -17.64 -12.02
N ASN A 549 21.28 -18.22 -12.77
CA ASN A 549 22.07 -17.54 -13.79
C ASN A 549 21.19 -17.21 -15.01
N LEU A 550 20.56 -16.03 -14.97
CA LEU A 550 19.78 -15.44 -16.05
C LEU A 550 20.54 -14.27 -16.71
N ARG A 551 19.84 -13.39 -17.43
CA ARG A 551 20.41 -12.19 -18.07
C ARG A 551 20.60 -11.03 -17.08
N GLY A 552 21.37 -10.01 -17.47
CA GLY A 552 21.50 -8.77 -16.71
C GLY A 552 22.39 -8.93 -15.47
N MET A 553 21.87 -8.57 -14.29
CA MET A 553 22.64 -8.51 -13.04
C MET A 553 23.18 -9.89 -12.61
N THR A 554 22.39 -10.97 -12.75
CA THR A 554 22.83 -12.33 -12.41
C THR A 554 23.95 -12.85 -13.31
N ALA A 555 23.96 -12.48 -14.60
CA ALA A 555 25.05 -12.81 -15.52
C ALA A 555 26.35 -12.08 -15.12
N LYS A 556 26.25 -10.82 -14.67
CA LYS A 556 27.40 -10.08 -14.14
C LYS A 556 27.91 -10.69 -12.84
N LEU A 557 27.00 -11.22 -12.02
CA LEU A 557 27.34 -11.93 -10.79
C LEU A 557 28.08 -13.24 -11.11
N ALA A 558 27.63 -14.00 -12.11
CA ALA A 558 28.29 -15.21 -12.58
C ALA A 558 29.74 -14.96 -13.04
N LYS A 559 30.04 -13.80 -13.65
CA LYS A 559 31.40 -13.42 -14.06
C LYS A 559 32.36 -13.19 -12.90
N LYS A 560 31.84 -12.90 -11.70
CA LYS A 560 32.65 -12.72 -10.48
C LYS A 560 32.63 -13.96 -9.57
N ALA A 561 31.93 -15.02 -9.97
CA ALA A 561 31.91 -16.28 -9.23
C ALA A 561 33.32 -16.89 -9.15
N ASP A 562 33.61 -17.57 -8.05
CA ASP A 562 34.84 -18.35 -7.80
C ASP A 562 36.15 -17.52 -7.81
N THR A 563 36.05 -16.19 -7.84
CA THR A 563 37.22 -15.29 -7.78
C THR A 563 37.79 -15.12 -6.38
N GLY A 564 37.08 -15.55 -5.34
CA GLY A 564 37.41 -15.29 -3.93
C GLY A 564 37.27 -13.82 -3.51
N ILE A 565 36.95 -12.92 -4.43
CA ILE A 565 36.80 -11.48 -4.17
C ILE A 565 35.41 -11.20 -3.63
N ALA A 566 35.36 -10.64 -2.41
CA ALA A 566 34.12 -10.19 -1.80
C ALA A 566 33.49 -9.01 -2.55
N ILE A 567 32.20 -9.12 -2.86
CA ILE A 567 31.41 -8.05 -3.50
C ILE A 567 30.66 -7.27 -2.41
N PRO A 568 30.77 -5.93 -2.35
CA PRO A 568 29.94 -5.13 -1.46
C PRO A 568 28.45 -5.30 -1.77
N ILE A 569 27.65 -5.55 -0.73
CA ILE A 569 26.19 -5.76 -0.81
C ILE A 569 25.47 -4.95 0.28
N LEU A 570 24.32 -4.38 -0.05
CA LEU A 570 23.36 -3.86 0.94
C LEU A 570 22.13 -4.77 0.95
N ILE A 571 21.54 -4.98 2.12
CA ILE A 571 20.47 -5.97 2.32
C ILE A 571 19.30 -5.31 3.06
N GLU A 572 18.15 -5.25 2.38
CA GLU A 572 16.85 -4.94 2.98
C GLU A 572 16.19 -6.29 3.30
N SER A 573 16.25 -6.77 4.54
CA SER A 573 15.84 -8.15 4.91
C SER A 573 14.55 -8.22 5.74
N SER A 574 14.13 -9.45 6.04
CA SER A 574 12.99 -9.77 6.90
C SER A 574 11.64 -9.37 6.28
N TYR A 575 11.48 -9.66 4.98
CA TYR A 575 10.20 -9.63 4.28
C TYR A 575 9.59 -11.02 4.22
N GLY A 576 8.26 -11.10 4.18
CA GLY A 576 7.51 -12.35 4.20
C GLY A 576 6.64 -12.47 5.44
N HIS A 577 6.07 -13.64 5.67
CA HIS A 577 5.19 -13.86 6.82
C HIS A 577 6.01 -13.87 8.12
N GLU A 578 5.73 -12.92 9.03
CA GLU A 578 6.32 -12.90 10.38
C GLU A 578 5.86 -14.08 11.25
N ASP A 579 4.80 -14.78 10.83
CA ASP A 579 4.21 -15.91 11.53
C ASP A 579 4.76 -17.25 10.98
N THR A 580 5.89 -17.70 11.53
CA THR A 580 6.50 -19.00 11.20
C THR A 580 5.61 -20.19 11.57
N SER A 581 4.64 -20.00 12.49
CA SER A 581 3.71 -21.05 12.92
C SER A 581 2.76 -21.52 11.81
N ARG A 582 2.62 -20.75 10.72
CA ARG A 582 1.83 -21.17 9.54
C ARG A 582 2.39 -22.43 8.90
N PHE A 583 3.71 -22.62 8.97
CA PHE A 583 4.42 -23.72 8.33
C PHE A 583 4.77 -24.86 9.31
N GLU A 584 4.64 -24.61 10.61
CA GLU A 584 4.96 -25.59 11.64
C GLU A 584 3.82 -26.62 11.78
N PRO A 585 4.15 -27.92 11.80
CA PRO A 585 3.18 -28.97 12.11
C PRO A 585 2.50 -28.69 13.46
N ASN A 586 1.20 -28.86 13.51
CA ASN A 586 0.42 -28.68 14.74
C ASN A 586 -0.64 -29.79 14.84
N ILE A 587 -1.37 -29.84 15.95
CA ILE A 587 -2.37 -30.90 16.20
C ILE A 587 -3.47 -30.91 15.12
N GLU A 588 -3.82 -29.75 14.56
CA GLU A 588 -4.82 -29.64 13.49
C GLU A 588 -4.29 -30.10 12.12
N TYR A 589 -3.00 -29.83 11.84
CA TYR A 589 -2.29 -30.19 10.60
C TYR A 589 -0.97 -30.86 10.95
N PRO A 590 -1.01 -32.16 11.31
CA PRO A 590 0.21 -32.90 11.67
C PRO A 590 1.10 -33.19 10.46
N ASN A 591 0.53 -33.24 9.24
CA ASN A 591 1.25 -33.60 8.02
C ASN A 591 1.67 -32.36 7.23
N THR A 592 2.89 -32.38 6.71
CA THR A 592 3.45 -31.31 5.87
C THR A 592 3.89 -31.88 4.52
N LEU A 593 3.30 -31.37 3.45
CA LEU A 593 3.63 -31.73 2.07
C LEU A 593 4.22 -30.51 1.35
N VAL A 594 5.49 -30.59 0.99
CA VAL A 594 6.21 -29.51 0.33
C VAL A 594 6.40 -29.84 -1.15
N ILE A 595 5.94 -28.96 -2.03
CA ILE A 595 6.13 -29.05 -3.49
C ILE A 595 6.99 -27.87 -3.93
N SER A 596 8.18 -28.18 -4.44
CA SER A 596 9.15 -27.18 -4.87
C SER A 596 9.52 -27.33 -6.35
N GLY A 597 9.76 -26.19 -7.01
CA GLY A 597 10.23 -26.13 -8.39
C GLY A 597 11.48 -25.27 -8.55
N GLY A 598 12.57 -25.86 -9.04
CA GLY A 598 13.83 -25.16 -9.29
C GLY A 598 14.43 -24.54 -8.02
N VAL A 599 14.78 -23.25 -8.08
CA VAL A 599 15.31 -22.48 -6.92
C VAL A 599 14.26 -22.21 -5.83
N GLY A 600 12.99 -22.54 -6.06
CA GLY A 600 11.92 -22.41 -5.06
C GLY A 600 12.19 -23.16 -3.76
N ILE A 601 13.11 -24.13 -3.77
CA ILE A 601 13.54 -24.85 -2.57
C ILE A 601 14.05 -23.90 -1.49
N ALA A 602 14.67 -22.78 -1.88
CA ALA A 602 15.20 -21.78 -0.96
C ALA A 602 14.11 -21.19 -0.04
N GLY A 603 12.90 -20.98 -0.57
CA GLY A 603 11.79 -20.40 0.20
C GLY A 603 11.20 -21.34 1.25
N VAL A 604 11.33 -22.65 1.04
CA VAL A 604 10.75 -23.69 1.92
C VAL A 604 11.80 -24.36 2.82
N LEU A 605 13.08 -24.11 2.58
CA LEU A 605 14.19 -24.79 3.26
C LEU A 605 14.22 -24.52 4.77
N SER A 606 13.85 -23.31 5.20
CA SER A 606 13.70 -22.97 6.61
C SER A 606 12.63 -23.82 7.29
N THR A 607 11.51 -24.10 6.60
CA THR A 607 10.43 -24.96 7.10
C THR A 607 10.90 -26.41 7.22
N LEU A 608 11.60 -26.92 6.21
CA LEU A 608 12.16 -28.28 6.23
C LEU A 608 13.15 -28.45 7.39
N ARG A 609 14.04 -27.47 7.62
CA ARG A 609 14.98 -27.49 8.75
C ARG A 609 14.29 -27.40 10.11
N ALA A 610 13.22 -26.62 10.23
CA ALA A 610 12.44 -26.57 11.47
C ALA A 610 11.86 -27.94 11.82
N SER A 611 11.38 -28.69 10.82
CA SER A 611 10.93 -30.08 11.04
C SER A 611 12.06 -30.99 11.51
N LEU A 612 13.29 -30.79 11.02
CA LEU A 612 14.50 -31.53 11.36
C LEU A 612 15.12 -31.24 12.74
N SER A 613 14.64 -30.24 13.47
CA SER A 613 15.26 -29.88 14.74
C SER A 613 15.16 -31.03 15.77
N MET A 614 16.25 -31.30 16.50
CA MET A 614 16.38 -32.43 17.45
C MET A 614 15.31 -32.43 18.56
N TYR A 615 14.66 -31.29 18.79
CA TYR A 615 13.61 -31.10 19.80
C TYR A 615 12.18 -31.24 19.23
N ALA A 616 12.02 -31.29 17.91
CA ALA A 616 10.73 -31.49 17.26
C ALA A 616 10.46 -33.00 17.12
N LYS A 617 9.60 -33.56 17.99
CA LYS A 617 8.98 -34.86 17.66
C LYS A 617 8.08 -34.65 16.43
N PRO A 618 8.22 -35.45 15.37
CA PRO A 618 7.33 -35.33 14.21
C PRO A 618 5.89 -35.69 14.65
N LEU A 619 5.00 -34.71 14.66
CA LEU A 619 3.57 -34.89 14.95
C LEU A 619 2.87 -35.71 13.85
N GLY A 620 3.43 -35.70 12.64
CA GLY A 620 2.95 -36.43 11.47
C GLY A 620 4.06 -36.57 10.43
N THR A 621 3.68 -36.78 9.16
CA THR A 621 4.63 -37.04 8.08
C THR A 621 5.09 -35.75 7.40
N THR A 622 6.39 -35.62 7.13
CA THR A 622 6.95 -34.53 6.32
C THR A 622 7.49 -35.09 5.00
N LYS A 623 6.92 -34.62 3.88
CA LYS A 623 7.29 -35.08 2.54
C LYS A 623 7.71 -33.91 1.65
N LEU A 624 8.78 -34.10 0.89
CA LEU A 624 9.30 -33.13 -0.08
C LEU A 624 9.25 -33.72 -1.48
N TYR A 625 8.51 -33.06 -2.36
CA TYR A 625 8.55 -33.29 -3.80
C TYR A 625 9.25 -32.12 -4.47
N TRP A 626 10.39 -32.37 -5.10
CA TRP A 626 11.19 -31.32 -5.73
C TRP A 626 11.50 -31.61 -7.20
N GLY A 627 11.00 -30.74 -8.09
CA GLY A 627 11.32 -30.78 -9.50
C GLY A 627 12.45 -29.82 -9.85
N ILE A 628 13.53 -30.31 -10.47
CA ILE A 628 14.68 -29.46 -10.85
C ILE A 628 15.30 -29.88 -12.19
N LYS A 629 15.96 -28.94 -12.86
CA LYS A 629 16.62 -29.15 -14.16
C LYS A 629 18.08 -29.64 -14.08
N SER A 630 18.71 -29.60 -12.91
CA SER A 630 20.13 -29.91 -12.71
C SER A 630 20.33 -30.52 -11.32
N LYS A 631 21.24 -31.50 -11.21
CA LYS A 631 21.51 -32.23 -9.96
C LYS A 631 22.38 -31.42 -8.99
N GLY A 632 23.24 -30.51 -9.47
CA GLY A 632 24.21 -29.81 -8.61
C GLY A 632 23.61 -29.07 -7.41
N LEU A 633 22.47 -28.37 -7.61
CA LEU A 633 21.76 -27.72 -6.51
C LEU A 633 21.15 -28.72 -5.51
N VAL A 634 20.80 -29.93 -5.96
CA VAL A 634 20.27 -30.99 -5.09
C VAL A 634 21.32 -31.45 -4.10
N ASP A 635 22.55 -31.66 -4.57
CA ASP A 635 23.64 -32.15 -3.74
C ASP A 635 24.02 -31.12 -2.65
N VAL A 636 24.06 -29.83 -3.02
CA VAL A 636 24.29 -28.72 -2.07
C VAL A 636 23.17 -28.60 -1.04
N VAL A 637 21.90 -28.72 -1.45
CA VAL A 637 20.77 -28.64 -0.50
C VAL A 637 20.73 -29.88 0.40
N LYS A 638 21.02 -31.07 -0.15
CA LYS A 638 21.09 -32.32 0.61
C LYS A 638 22.15 -32.23 1.72
N SER A 639 23.36 -31.75 1.41
CA SER A 639 24.40 -31.54 2.42
C SER A 639 24.03 -30.48 3.46
N MET A 640 23.29 -29.44 3.04
CA MET A 640 22.77 -28.39 3.92
C MET A 640 21.69 -28.87 4.91
N VAL A 641 20.98 -29.96 4.58
CA VAL A 641 19.81 -30.47 5.31
C VAL A 641 20.15 -31.72 6.13
N ALA A 642 20.85 -32.69 5.54
CA ALA A 642 21.15 -33.99 6.15
C ALA A 642 22.46 -34.01 6.96
N GLY A 643 23.28 -32.96 6.87
CA GLY A 643 24.64 -32.97 7.41
C GLY A 643 25.59 -33.82 6.55
N GLY A 644 26.89 -33.53 6.60
CA GLY A 644 27.90 -34.13 5.71
C GLY A 644 28.11 -35.65 5.83
N ASP A 645 27.58 -36.28 6.89
CA ASP A 645 27.97 -37.64 7.29
C ASP A 645 26.97 -38.77 6.91
N VAL A 646 25.89 -38.48 6.18
CA VAL A 646 24.92 -39.52 5.74
C VAL A 646 25.06 -39.78 4.25
N ALA A 647 26.20 -40.36 3.88
CA ALA A 647 26.51 -40.80 2.51
C ALA A 647 26.56 -42.33 2.45
N GLU A 648 25.39 -42.98 2.48
CA GLU A 648 25.20 -44.28 1.83
C GLU A 648 23.99 -44.15 0.89
N GLU A 649 24.26 -43.99 -0.41
CA GLU A 649 23.25 -44.18 -1.45
C GLU A 649 23.05 -45.68 -1.67
N LYS A 650 21.80 -46.15 -1.63
CA LYS A 650 21.42 -47.38 -2.33
C LYS A 650 21.21 -47.04 -3.80
N GLU A 651 21.98 -47.67 -4.68
CA GLU A 651 21.78 -47.60 -6.13
C GLU A 651 20.37 -48.08 -6.49
N GLY A 652 19.57 -47.18 -7.07
CA GLY A 652 18.24 -47.50 -7.59
C GLY A 652 17.20 -46.43 -7.30
N GLY A 653 17.24 -45.30 -8.02
CA GLY A 653 16.12 -44.46 -8.48
C GLY A 653 14.95 -44.02 -7.58
N GLU A 654 14.79 -44.51 -6.35
CA GLU A 654 13.56 -44.36 -5.55
C GLU A 654 13.88 -43.83 -4.14
N SER A 655 13.25 -42.68 -3.81
CA SER A 655 13.17 -42.06 -2.48
C SER A 655 14.41 -42.13 -1.59
N SER A 656 15.28 -41.11 -1.65
CA SER A 656 16.30 -40.93 -0.60
C SER A 656 15.68 -40.19 0.59
N ASN A 657 15.51 -40.83 1.75
CA ASN A 657 15.08 -40.10 2.94
C ASN A 657 16.19 -39.17 3.42
N TRP A 658 15.88 -37.88 3.62
CA TRP A 658 16.80 -36.92 4.22
C TRP A 658 16.49 -36.84 5.72
N GLY A 659 17.09 -37.73 6.51
CA GLY A 659 16.70 -37.94 7.90
C GLY A 659 15.27 -38.48 7.98
N HIS A 660 14.36 -37.74 8.60
CA HIS A 660 12.93 -38.11 8.70
C HIS A 660 12.05 -37.50 7.59
N ILE A 661 12.65 -36.76 6.64
CA ILE A 661 11.91 -36.21 5.50
C ILE A 661 11.93 -37.22 4.37
N GLU A 662 10.74 -37.64 3.92
CA GLU A 662 10.59 -38.45 2.71
C GLU A 662 10.81 -37.54 1.49
N THR A 663 11.91 -37.70 0.76
CA THR A 663 12.22 -36.84 -0.39
C THR A 663 12.11 -37.56 -1.72
N HIS A 664 11.43 -36.89 -2.65
CA HIS A 664 11.16 -37.32 -4.01
C HIS A 664 11.67 -36.24 -4.96
N VAL A 665 12.84 -36.46 -5.54
CA VAL A 665 13.49 -35.49 -6.44
C VAL A 665 13.36 -35.97 -7.88
N SER A 666 12.70 -35.18 -8.72
CA SER A 666 12.62 -35.43 -10.16
C SER A 666 13.58 -34.49 -10.90
N VAL A 667 14.65 -35.03 -11.48
CA VAL A 667 15.67 -34.27 -12.22
C VAL A 667 15.41 -34.37 -13.71
N GLY A 668 15.22 -33.24 -14.39
CA GLY A 668 15.00 -33.17 -15.83
C GLY A 668 13.58 -33.54 -16.30
N GLU A 669 12.76 -34.12 -15.42
CA GLU A 669 11.38 -34.53 -15.72
C GLU A 669 10.34 -33.57 -15.10
N ARG A 670 9.14 -33.55 -15.69
CA ARG A 670 8.01 -32.78 -15.17
C ARG A 670 7.21 -33.64 -14.19
N MET A 671 7.06 -33.12 -12.97
CA MET A 671 6.25 -33.75 -11.93
C MET A 671 4.75 -33.66 -12.24
N ASP A 672 4.04 -34.78 -12.09
CA ASP A 672 2.58 -34.83 -12.13
C ASP A 672 2.01 -34.41 -10.77
N ILE A 673 1.77 -33.11 -10.65
CA ILE A 673 1.31 -32.46 -9.40
C ILE A 673 -0.07 -32.99 -9.00
N LYS A 674 -0.95 -33.21 -9.98
CA LYS A 674 -2.31 -33.71 -9.71
C LYS A 674 -2.27 -35.10 -9.09
N ARG A 675 -1.49 -36.01 -9.68
CA ARG A 675 -1.36 -37.38 -9.17
C ARG A 675 -0.73 -37.39 -7.78
N VAL A 676 0.35 -36.64 -7.59
CA VAL A 676 1.05 -36.53 -6.28
C VAL A 676 0.10 -36.01 -5.21
N LEU A 677 -0.54 -34.85 -5.44
CA LEU A 677 -1.45 -34.26 -4.44
C LEU A 677 -2.65 -35.16 -4.13
N THR A 678 -3.27 -35.76 -5.15
CA THR A 678 -4.44 -36.62 -4.93
C THR A 678 -4.06 -37.85 -4.10
N THR A 679 -2.96 -38.52 -4.47
CA THR A 679 -2.50 -39.74 -3.78
C THR A 679 -2.09 -39.45 -2.33
N GLU A 680 -1.32 -38.39 -2.10
CA GLU A 680 -0.82 -38.06 -0.77
C GLU A 680 -1.92 -37.51 0.14
N LEU A 681 -2.84 -36.69 -0.38
CA LEU A 681 -3.92 -36.12 0.40
C LEU A 681 -5.03 -37.14 0.73
N GLU A 682 -5.25 -38.16 -0.10
CA GLU A 682 -6.19 -39.25 0.20
C GLU A 682 -5.62 -40.25 1.22
N ARG A 683 -4.30 -40.46 1.22
CA ARG A 683 -3.62 -41.36 2.16
C ARG A 683 -3.33 -40.72 3.52
N ALA A 684 -3.28 -39.40 3.58
CA ALA A 684 -2.93 -38.69 4.81
C ALA A 684 -3.98 -38.87 5.91
N ILE A 685 -3.52 -39.21 7.12
CA ILE A 685 -4.37 -39.26 8.31
C ILE A 685 -4.29 -37.93 9.03
N GLY A 686 -5.41 -37.22 9.16
CA GLY A 686 -5.48 -35.88 9.76
C GLY A 686 -5.33 -34.75 8.73
N GLY A 687 -5.15 -33.52 9.22
CA GLY A 687 -4.97 -32.36 8.35
C GLY A 687 -3.59 -32.30 7.69
N THR A 688 -3.54 -31.82 6.46
CA THR A 688 -2.28 -31.66 5.71
C THR A 688 -2.06 -30.20 5.31
N THR A 689 -0.88 -29.66 5.62
CA THR A 689 -0.43 -28.37 5.11
C THR A 689 0.36 -28.59 3.83
N VAL A 690 -0.13 -28.04 2.71
CA VAL A 690 0.52 -28.12 1.39
C VAL A 690 1.21 -26.79 1.11
N ILE A 691 2.54 -26.82 1.06
CA ILE A 691 3.38 -25.64 0.81
C ILE A 691 3.93 -25.75 -0.60
N VAL A 692 3.69 -24.72 -1.42
CA VAL A 692 4.12 -24.71 -2.83
C VAL A 692 4.99 -23.50 -3.12
N CYS A 693 6.19 -23.74 -3.65
CA CYS A 693 7.12 -22.69 -4.07
C CYS A 693 7.77 -23.03 -5.42
N GLY A 694 7.47 -22.25 -6.47
CA GLY A 694 8.09 -22.45 -7.78
C GLY A 694 7.38 -21.70 -8.91
N PRO A 695 7.43 -22.23 -10.15
CA PRO A 695 6.82 -21.58 -11.32
C PRO A 695 5.31 -21.35 -11.18
N HIS A 696 4.80 -20.24 -11.71
CA HIS A 696 3.38 -19.86 -11.57
C HIS A 696 2.38 -20.93 -12.03
N ALA A 697 2.67 -21.62 -13.13
CA ALA A 697 1.80 -22.71 -13.61
C ALA A 697 1.71 -23.88 -12.63
N MET A 698 2.81 -24.20 -11.93
CA MET A 698 2.87 -25.24 -10.90
C MET A 698 2.04 -24.82 -9.68
N CYS A 699 2.18 -23.58 -9.24
CA CYS A 699 1.39 -23.03 -8.12
C CYS A 699 -0.11 -23.06 -8.42
N ASP A 700 -0.52 -22.64 -9.62
CA ASP A 700 -1.92 -22.65 -10.05
C ASP A 700 -2.52 -24.05 -10.11
N GLU A 701 -1.77 -25.02 -10.65
CA GLU A 701 -2.19 -26.42 -10.69
C GLU A 701 -2.36 -26.99 -9.28
N ALA A 702 -1.40 -26.76 -8.39
CA ALA A 702 -1.46 -27.21 -7.01
C ALA A 702 -2.63 -26.55 -6.23
N ARG A 703 -2.83 -25.24 -6.40
CA ARG A 703 -3.96 -24.49 -5.83
C ARG A 703 -5.29 -25.09 -6.28
N TYR A 704 -5.45 -25.34 -7.58
CA TYR A 704 -6.69 -25.87 -8.14
C TYR A 704 -7.02 -27.25 -7.59
N VAL A 705 -6.02 -28.14 -7.52
CA VAL A 705 -6.19 -29.50 -6.98
C VAL A 705 -6.47 -29.45 -5.47
N CYS A 706 -5.71 -28.70 -4.69
CA CYS A 706 -5.95 -28.56 -3.24
C CYS A 706 -7.36 -28.02 -2.96
N ALA A 707 -7.79 -26.98 -3.69
CA ALA A 707 -9.14 -26.45 -3.54
C ALA A 707 -10.22 -27.48 -3.95
N ALA A 708 -9.97 -28.29 -4.97
CA ALA A 708 -10.89 -29.37 -5.34
C ALA A 708 -10.99 -30.44 -4.23
N MET A 709 -9.87 -30.90 -3.68
CA MET A 709 -9.85 -31.88 -2.58
C MET A 709 -10.51 -31.33 -1.31
N ALA A 710 -10.28 -30.05 -0.99
CA ALA A 710 -10.93 -29.37 0.12
C ALA A 710 -12.46 -29.38 0.00
N ARG A 711 -13.00 -29.16 -1.21
CA ARG A 711 -14.45 -29.24 -1.47
C ARG A 711 -15.02 -30.64 -1.28
N HIS A 712 -14.24 -31.69 -1.57
CA HIS A 712 -14.62 -33.09 -1.36
C HIS A 712 -14.43 -33.56 0.09
N GLY A 713 -14.04 -32.66 1.01
CA GLY A 713 -14.01 -32.94 2.44
C GLY A 713 -12.63 -33.26 3.03
N VAL A 714 -11.57 -33.27 2.21
CA VAL A 714 -10.21 -33.43 2.70
C VAL A 714 -9.76 -32.19 3.46
N VAL A 715 -9.16 -32.36 4.64
CA VAL A 715 -8.68 -31.25 5.47
C VAL A 715 -7.31 -30.80 4.97
N VAL A 716 -7.30 -29.83 4.06
CA VAL A 716 -6.07 -29.27 3.49
C VAL A 716 -5.96 -27.78 3.80
N ARG A 717 -4.73 -27.34 4.10
CA ARG A 717 -4.33 -25.93 4.17
C ARG A 717 -3.32 -25.66 3.06
N TYR A 718 -3.72 -24.88 2.07
CA TYR A 718 -2.84 -24.49 0.97
C TYR A 718 -2.05 -23.23 1.32
N VAL A 719 -0.73 -23.25 1.09
CA VAL A 719 0.16 -22.11 1.29
C VAL A 719 1.03 -21.97 0.05
N GLU A 720 0.88 -20.84 -0.65
CA GLU A 720 1.77 -20.48 -1.75
C GLU A 720 2.87 -19.55 -1.24
N GLU A 721 4.10 -20.05 -1.23
CA GLU A 721 5.29 -19.24 -1.04
C GLU A 721 5.82 -18.85 -2.42
N SER A 722 5.31 -17.77 -2.99
CA SER A 722 5.82 -17.22 -4.24
C SER A 722 6.01 -15.71 -4.13
N PHE A 723 7.20 -15.25 -4.52
CA PHE A 723 7.48 -13.83 -4.59
C PHE A 723 7.18 -13.34 -6.02
N THR A 724 5.99 -12.77 -6.22
CA THR A 724 5.56 -12.16 -7.50
C THR A 724 5.75 -10.65 -7.48
N TRP A 725 6.15 -10.07 -8.61
CA TRP A 725 6.32 -8.63 -8.85
C TRP A 725 5.20 -8.09 -9.75
#